data_AF-A0AAV1I5B9-F1
#
_entry.id   AF-A0AAV1I5B9-F1
#
_cell.length_a   1.000
_cell.length_b   1.000
_cell.length_c   1.000
_cell.angle_alpha   90.00
_cell.angle_beta   90.00
_cell.angle_gamma   90.00
#
_symmetry.space_group_name_H-M   'P 1'
#
loop_
_entity.id
_entity.type
_entity.pdbx_description
1 polymer ?
#
loop_
_entity_poly.entity_id
_entity_poly.type
_entity_poly.pdbx_seq_one_letter_code
_entity_poly.pdbx_strand_id
1 'polypeptide(L)'
;MEEPRVRPPPKRFKQWRERNALLFDDIPESECYGFEDFFDHRRYEPLRLLLQHCAEIPIEATSGDDPHLDFMYKEPGTRPDAQRRKEANKALDFSVIKTTYNSWLRPAARGCLNIDRLVRNMNKIALEAHSFANLHILRLLEADQPLPKMDKAWFYSCCAAVSANSNRQHQLKDPAMRETQAVYDSCKPPGYRRPSSDFVNALMNNLSGQMETETKNLMVTTLYGRLKRYLRHFGELNGEEAFSVLDALFKPEGESRHPYVLHLRSMFPTLPTAKALQTDPRIAIPAMHTMLRHFEGAEPDRRTRLFSMLPTKRGFRAAHITICSSALRDLLLSADIRDDDFMERKRHYWSALFEVEKFESGGRTFGCQMQLDGKAVSILMTRPKRTPPVPEHKKKKLKKSEDPAYDCKELQLGSYDRVLGLDPGRRDLFVAVDGDGDVTRCSAKRFYHEAGYTRTQRTMRTWLDRDPEIKSWLRSATSAKTASVHRFKEHLRCLLPRVDRLLGFHHDKKFRDKRFTRYCGSRRVMQRLCKEIMGTSGQKTLVGFGDWSNQDCGGLIKKSPSGPVLGLRRELSKRCTVRLVDEFRTSKLCRWCHECTRNMRRKLSAPTTPGEAPGGFTHTQVHAVLHCGTNGCRGTTMNRDVNGASNILKCFLSVIRTGGRPAGFQR
;
A
#
# COMPACT_ATOMS: atom_id res chain seq x y z
N MET A 1 -20.31 -3.51 -40.12
CA MET A 1 -18.85 -3.79 -40.10
C MET A 1 -18.62 -4.83 -39.02
N GLU A 2 -18.45 -6.09 -39.43
CA GLU A 2 -18.20 -7.20 -38.50
C GLU A 2 -16.82 -7.06 -37.86
N GLU A 3 -16.76 -7.14 -36.53
CA GLU A 3 -15.52 -7.13 -35.77
C GLU A 3 -14.73 -8.44 -36.01
N PRO A 4 -13.39 -8.37 -36.16
CA PRO A 4 -12.59 -9.56 -36.39
C PRO A 4 -12.55 -10.43 -35.13
N ARG A 5 -13.26 -11.56 -35.17
CA ARG A 5 -13.11 -12.63 -34.17
C ARG A 5 -11.70 -13.22 -34.29
N VAL A 6 -10.86 -12.98 -33.29
CA VAL A 6 -9.53 -13.60 -33.19
C VAL A 6 -9.69 -15.11 -33.05
N ARG A 7 -9.28 -15.85 -34.10
CA ARG A 7 -9.34 -17.33 -34.11
C ARG A 7 -8.36 -17.91 -33.07
N PRO A 8 -8.71 -19.02 -32.40
CA PRO A 8 -7.75 -19.74 -31.55
C PRO A 8 -6.54 -20.21 -32.37
N PRO A 9 -5.34 -20.32 -31.77
CA PRO A 9 -4.15 -20.72 -32.50
C PRO A 9 -4.35 -22.10 -33.14
N PRO A 10 -4.02 -22.29 -34.43
CA PRO A 10 -4.28 -23.53 -35.14
C PRO A 10 -3.48 -24.71 -34.56
N LYS A 11 -3.92 -25.95 -34.82
CA LYS A 11 -3.20 -27.21 -34.47
C LYS A 11 -1.69 -27.16 -34.80
N ARG A 12 -1.30 -26.40 -35.83
CA ARG A 12 0.09 -26.13 -36.22
C ARG A 12 0.93 -25.44 -35.14
N PHE A 13 0.37 -24.54 -34.31
CA PHE A 13 1.12 -23.88 -33.25
C PHE A 13 1.45 -24.82 -32.09
N LYS A 14 0.54 -25.75 -31.76
CA LYS A 14 0.81 -26.78 -30.74
C LYS A 14 1.95 -27.71 -31.18
N GLN A 15 1.91 -28.15 -32.45
CA GLN A 15 2.98 -28.94 -33.06
C GLN A 15 4.30 -28.16 -33.19
N TRP A 16 4.25 -26.86 -33.53
CA TRP A 16 5.42 -26.00 -33.56
C TRP A 16 6.03 -25.82 -32.17
N ARG A 17 5.22 -25.61 -31.13
CA ARG A 17 5.68 -25.52 -29.73
C ARG A 17 6.31 -26.82 -29.25
N GLU A 18 5.69 -27.96 -29.55
CA GLU A 18 6.23 -29.30 -29.23
C GLU A 18 7.58 -29.53 -29.93
N ARG A 19 7.72 -29.08 -31.19
CA ARG A 19 8.99 -29.13 -31.95
C ARG A 19 10.08 -28.19 -31.41
N ASN A 20 9.70 -27.13 -30.71
CA ASN A 20 10.61 -26.10 -30.19
C ASN A 20 10.69 -26.11 -28.67
N ALA A 21 10.30 -27.21 -27.99
CA ALA A 21 10.17 -27.28 -26.53
C ALA A 21 11.43 -26.83 -25.77
N LEU A 22 12.62 -27.11 -26.32
CA LEU A 22 13.92 -26.69 -25.77
C LEU A 22 14.10 -25.15 -25.66
N LEU A 23 13.37 -24.36 -26.46
CA LEU A 23 13.33 -22.89 -26.36
C LEU A 23 12.37 -22.38 -25.27
N PHE A 24 11.51 -23.26 -24.74
CA PHE A 24 10.48 -22.94 -23.74
C PHE A 24 10.71 -23.62 -22.39
N ASP A 25 11.65 -24.57 -22.30
CA ASP A 25 12.01 -25.22 -21.05
C ASP A 25 12.70 -24.23 -20.12
N ASP A 26 12.22 -24.18 -18.88
CA ASP A 26 12.78 -23.34 -17.82
C ASP A 26 14.25 -23.75 -17.63
N ILE A 27 15.18 -22.85 -17.95
CA ILE A 27 16.60 -22.97 -17.55
C ILE A 27 16.63 -23.31 -16.04
N PRO A 28 17.38 -24.34 -15.60
CA PRO A 28 17.37 -24.80 -14.22
C PRO A 28 17.50 -23.66 -13.21
N GLU A 29 16.73 -23.69 -12.11
CA GLU A 29 16.78 -22.66 -11.06
C GLU A 29 18.20 -22.41 -10.53
N SER A 30 19.11 -23.39 -10.65
CA SER A 30 20.54 -23.29 -10.31
C SER A 30 21.34 -22.33 -11.18
N GLU A 31 20.94 -22.10 -12.44
CA GLU A 31 21.54 -21.11 -13.36
C GLU A 31 20.83 -19.73 -13.26
N CYS A 32 19.68 -19.67 -12.58
CA CYS A 32 18.88 -18.45 -12.42
C CYS A 32 19.30 -17.56 -11.23
N TYR A 33 20.38 -17.91 -10.53
CA TYR A 33 20.94 -17.10 -9.44
C TYR A 33 21.82 -15.95 -9.92
N GLY A 34 22.24 -16.00 -11.18
CA GLY A 34 22.99 -14.94 -11.84
C GLY A 34 22.07 -13.85 -12.42
N PHE A 35 22.39 -12.57 -12.18
CA PHE A 35 21.84 -11.45 -12.96
C PHE A 35 22.34 -11.44 -14.44
N GLU A 36 22.89 -12.55 -14.94
CA GLU A 36 24.00 -12.52 -15.89
C GLU A 36 23.64 -12.25 -17.36
N ASP A 37 22.39 -12.42 -17.80
CA ASP A 37 22.09 -12.47 -19.25
C ASP A 37 20.96 -11.55 -19.74
N PHE A 38 20.81 -10.29 -19.26
CA PHE A 38 19.63 -9.46 -19.65
C PHE A 38 19.58 -9.19 -21.16
N PHE A 39 20.71 -9.45 -21.83
CA PHE A 39 21.05 -9.16 -23.21
C PHE A 39 20.83 -10.30 -24.21
N ASP A 40 20.37 -11.49 -23.78
CA ASP A 40 20.17 -12.58 -24.73
C ASP A 40 18.81 -12.45 -25.45
N HIS A 41 18.83 -11.76 -26.60
CA HIS A 41 17.66 -11.56 -27.46
C HIS A 41 17.00 -12.89 -27.89
N ARG A 42 17.76 -14.00 -27.93
CA ARG A 42 17.24 -15.35 -28.19
C ARG A 42 16.16 -15.77 -27.20
N ARG A 43 16.16 -15.21 -25.98
CA ARG A 43 15.17 -15.48 -24.94
C ARG A 43 13.81 -14.83 -25.20
N TYR A 44 13.71 -13.92 -26.16
CA TYR A 44 12.45 -13.31 -26.61
C TYR A 44 12.03 -13.77 -28.01
N GLU A 45 12.81 -14.64 -28.66
CA GLU A 45 12.45 -15.28 -29.93
C GLU A 45 11.05 -15.93 -29.90
N PRO A 46 10.64 -16.61 -28.82
CA PRO A 46 9.28 -17.14 -28.73
C PRO A 46 8.17 -16.07 -28.74
N LEU A 47 8.46 -14.86 -28.24
CA LEU A 47 7.52 -13.73 -28.28
C LEU A 47 7.37 -13.21 -29.70
N ARG A 48 8.50 -13.06 -30.42
CA ARG A 48 8.53 -12.67 -31.82
C ARG A 48 7.68 -13.62 -32.65
N LEU A 49 7.98 -14.91 -32.60
CA LEU A 49 7.29 -15.96 -33.36
C LEU A 49 5.79 -16.05 -33.04
N LEU A 50 5.40 -15.89 -31.77
CA LEU A 50 4.00 -15.84 -31.38
C LEU A 50 3.26 -14.68 -32.07
N LEU A 51 3.84 -13.48 -32.03
CA LEU A 51 3.18 -12.29 -32.56
C LEU A 51 3.12 -12.27 -34.09
N GLN A 52 4.14 -12.79 -34.79
CA GLN A 52 4.04 -12.98 -36.27
C GLN A 52 2.92 -13.95 -36.65
N HIS A 53 2.58 -14.89 -35.75
CA HIS A 53 1.52 -15.86 -35.99
C HIS A 53 0.11 -15.36 -35.62
N CYS A 54 -0.01 -14.31 -34.80
CA CYS A 54 -1.29 -13.84 -34.26
C CYS A 54 -2.03 -12.82 -35.16
N ALA A 55 -1.36 -12.14 -36.10
CA ALA A 55 -2.01 -11.36 -37.15
C ALA A 55 -1.03 -10.98 -38.28
N GLU A 56 -1.61 -10.58 -39.41
CA GLU A 56 -1.06 -9.82 -40.54
C GLU A 56 -0.38 -8.51 -40.10
N ILE A 57 0.61 -8.59 -39.21
CA ILE A 57 1.42 -7.46 -38.77
C ILE A 57 2.59 -7.41 -39.75
N PRO A 58 2.78 -6.34 -40.52
CA PRO A 58 4.00 -6.14 -41.28
C PRO A 58 5.13 -6.01 -40.26
N ILE A 59 5.88 -7.08 -40.06
CA ILE A 59 7.09 -7.04 -39.26
C ILE A 59 8.19 -6.69 -40.24
N GLU A 60 8.61 -5.43 -40.24
CA GLU A 60 9.84 -5.05 -40.92
C GLU A 60 11.01 -5.65 -40.14
N ALA A 61 11.49 -6.81 -40.59
CA ALA A 61 12.75 -7.35 -40.14
C ALA A 61 13.86 -6.62 -40.91
N THR A 62 14.60 -5.74 -40.24
CA THR A 62 15.77 -5.13 -40.87
C THR A 62 16.97 -6.06 -40.74
N SER A 63 17.56 -6.39 -41.89
CA SER A 63 18.95 -6.80 -42.03
C SER A 63 19.87 -5.86 -41.27
N GLY A 64 20.90 -6.43 -40.63
CA GLY A 64 21.79 -5.73 -39.72
C GLY A 64 22.35 -4.44 -40.27
N ASP A 65 21.98 -3.34 -39.61
CA ASP A 65 22.81 -2.18 -39.35
C ASP A 65 22.18 -1.53 -38.12
N ASP A 66 22.93 -1.47 -37.01
CA ASP A 66 22.53 -0.86 -35.75
C ASP A 66 22.47 0.66 -35.93
N PRO A 67 21.27 1.29 -36.05
CA PRO A 67 21.17 2.71 -35.92
C PRO A 67 21.02 2.94 -34.42
N HIS A 68 22.16 3.28 -33.80
CA HIS A 68 22.24 3.98 -32.53
C HIS A 68 20.87 4.47 -32.03
N LEU A 69 20.42 3.89 -30.92
CA LEU A 69 19.24 4.33 -30.14
C LEU A 69 19.47 5.74 -29.58
N ASP A 70 19.54 6.73 -30.46
CA ASP A 70 19.43 8.14 -30.15
C ASP A 70 17.93 8.51 -30.16
N PHE A 71 17.14 7.79 -29.36
CA PHE A 71 15.88 8.34 -28.89
C PHE A 71 16.23 9.38 -27.83
N MET A 72 16.65 10.54 -28.33
CA MET A 72 16.73 11.76 -27.55
C MET A 72 15.47 11.87 -26.70
N TYR A 73 15.68 11.98 -25.40
CA TYR A 73 14.71 12.58 -24.51
C TYR A 73 14.24 13.90 -25.14
N LYS A 74 13.09 13.89 -25.83
CA LYS A 74 12.40 15.15 -26.13
C LYS A 74 12.16 15.82 -24.80
N GLU A 75 12.68 17.04 -24.68
CA GLU A 75 12.54 17.88 -23.49
C GLU A 75 11.08 17.93 -23.01
N PRO A 76 10.83 18.17 -21.71
CA PRO A 76 9.49 18.12 -21.13
C PRO A 76 8.60 19.27 -21.64
N GLY A 77 8.10 19.14 -22.87
CA GLY A 77 6.97 19.89 -23.39
C GLY A 77 5.67 19.31 -22.85
N THR A 78 4.67 20.18 -22.66
CA THR A 78 3.30 19.82 -22.29
C THR A 78 2.74 18.82 -23.29
N ARG A 79 2.71 17.53 -22.93
CA ARG A 79 2.20 16.51 -23.87
C ARG A 79 0.66 16.57 -23.93
N PRO A 80 0.06 17.00 -25.05
CA PRO A 80 -1.39 17.20 -25.13
C PRO A 80 -2.17 15.88 -24.96
N ASP A 81 -1.54 14.75 -25.30
CA ASP A 81 -2.08 13.40 -25.11
C ASP A 81 -2.30 13.06 -23.62
N ALA A 82 -1.44 13.54 -22.73
CA ALA A 82 -1.54 13.27 -21.31
C ALA A 82 -2.68 14.07 -20.67
N GLN A 83 -2.91 15.29 -21.14
CA GLN A 83 -4.03 16.12 -20.69
C GLN A 83 -5.38 15.55 -21.17
N ARG A 84 -5.48 15.19 -22.46
CA ARG A 84 -6.68 14.51 -23.01
C ARG A 84 -7.02 13.24 -22.23
N ARG A 85 -6.03 12.42 -21.86
CA ARG A 85 -6.24 11.22 -21.03
C ARG A 85 -6.72 11.56 -19.62
N LYS A 86 -6.17 12.60 -18.98
CA LYS A 86 -6.62 13.04 -17.65
C LYS A 86 -8.09 13.49 -17.70
N GLU A 87 -8.48 14.20 -18.74
CA GLU A 87 -9.85 14.66 -18.94
C GLU A 87 -10.80 13.49 -19.21
N ALA A 88 -10.45 12.58 -20.12
CA ALA A 88 -11.24 11.36 -20.38
C ALA A 88 -11.43 10.51 -19.11
N ASN A 89 -10.38 10.38 -18.30
CA ASN A 89 -10.44 9.64 -17.03
C ASN A 89 -11.40 10.26 -16.00
N LYS A 90 -11.79 11.54 -16.12
CA LYS A 90 -12.78 12.15 -15.20
C LYS A 90 -14.16 11.52 -15.36
N ALA A 91 -14.49 11.00 -16.54
CA ALA A 91 -15.76 10.34 -16.85
C ALA A 91 -15.77 8.83 -16.51
N LEU A 92 -14.64 8.28 -16.05
CA LEU A 92 -14.48 6.85 -15.80
C LEU A 92 -14.38 6.52 -14.30
N ASP A 93 -14.98 5.39 -13.94
CA ASP A 93 -14.76 4.68 -12.69
C ASP A 93 -13.72 3.57 -12.90
N PHE A 94 -12.81 3.43 -11.94
CA PHE A 94 -11.77 2.41 -11.97
C PHE A 94 -12.07 1.28 -10.99
N SER A 95 -11.84 0.05 -11.42
CA SER A 95 -11.90 -1.13 -10.57
C SER A 95 -10.72 -2.05 -10.87
N VAL A 96 -10.41 -2.96 -9.95
CA VAL A 96 -9.25 -3.86 -10.09
C VAL A 96 -9.69 -5.30 -9.89
N ILE A 97 -9.33 -6.16 -10.84
CA ILE A 97 -9.48 -7.61 -10.71
C ILE A 97 -8.12 -8.19 -10.37
N LYS A 98 -8.05 -8.96 -9.28
CA LYS A 98 -6.81 -9.61 -8.87
C LYS A 98 -6.91 -11.12 -9.04
N THR A 99 -5.98 -11.69 -9.80
CA THR A 99 -5.89 -13.13 -10.10
C THR A 99 -4.43 -13.57 -10.18
N THR A 100 -4.16 -14.81 -10.60
CA THR A 100 -2.81 -15.29 -10.91
C THR A 100 -2.37 -14.84 -12.29
N TYR A 101 -1.09 -14.51 -12.46
CA TYR A 101 -0.52 -14.12 -13.74
C TYR A 101 -0.76 -15.20 -14.82
N ASN A 102 -0.54 -16.48 -14.50
CA ASN A 102 -0.76 -17.59 -15.43
C ASN A 102 -2.22 -17.79 -15.88
N SER A 103 -3.20 -17.32 -15.09
CA SER A 103 -4.62 -17.37 -15.46
C SER A 103 -5.09 -16.21 -16.33
N TRP A 104 -4.26 -15.16 -16.39
CA TRP A 104 -4.44 -13.96 -17.19
C TRP A 104 -3.65 -14.04 -18.50
N LEU A 105 -2.49 -14.69 -18.50
CA LEU A 105 -1.67 -14.93 -19.67
C LEU A 105 -2.28 -16.00 -20.57
N ARG A 106 -2.33 -15.75 -21.87
CA ARG A 106 -2.74 -16.79 -22.83
C ARG A 106 -1.77 -17.97 -22.78
N PRO A 107 -2.23 -19.22 -22.95
CA PRO A 107 -1.35 -20.38 -22.96
C PRO A 107 -0.19 -20.30 -23.95
N ALA A 108 -0.41 -19.64 -25.09
CA ALA A 108 0.57 -19.43 -26.15
C ALA A 108 1.67 -18.41 -25.78
N ALA A 109 1.39 -17.46 -24.89
CA ALA A 109 2.33 -16.43 -24.43
C ALA A 109 3.15 -16.84 -23.19
N ARG A 110 2.97 -18.07 -22.69
CA ARG A 110 3.72 -18.59 -21.53
C ARG A 110 5.18 -18.81 -21.89
N GLY A 111 6.08 -18.24 -21.08
CA GLY A 111 7.53 -18.28 -21.32
C GLY A 111 8.04 -17.08 -22.13
N CYS A 112 7.20 -16.48 -22.97
CA CYS A 112 7.63 -15.45 -23.93
C CYS A 112 8.04 -14.10 -23.29
N LEU A 113 7.48 -13.72 -22.15
CA LEU A 113 7.62 -12.36 -21.58
C LEU A 113 8.68 -12.21 -20.48
N ASN A 114 9.34 -13.30 -20.06
CA ASN A 114 10.40 -13.30 -19.02
C ASN A 114 10.09 -12.44 -17.77
N ILE A 115 8.83 -12.44 -17.34
CA ILE A 115 8.31 -11.52 -16.31
C ILE A 115 9.04 -11.59 -14.97
N ASP A 116 9.42 -12.78 -14.52
CA ASP A 116 10.06 -12.94 -13.21
C ASP A 116 11.42 -12.20 -13.17
N ARG A 117 12.14 -12.18 -14.30
CA ARG A 117 13.38 -11.43 -14.45
C ARG A 117 13.14 -9.93 -14.41
N LEU A 118 12.14 -9.45 -15.15
CA LEU A 118 11.75 -8.05 -15.18
C LEU A 118 11.39 -7.56 -13.77
N VAL A 119 10.64 -8.37 -13.01
CA VAL A 119 10.29 -8.08 -11.62
C VAL A 119 11.53 -8.03 -10.73
N ARG A 120 12.51 -8.94 -10.88
CA ARG A 120 13.79 -8.91 -10.15
C ARG A 120 14.56 -7.63 -10.43
N ASN A 121 14.77 -7.30 -11.70
CA ASN A 121 15.51 -6.11 -12.12
C ASN A 121 14.87 -4.83 -11.58
N MET A 122 13.56 -4.65 -11.78
CA MET A 122 12.84 -3.47 -11.30
C MET A 122 12.81 -3.36 -9.77
N ASN A 123 12.83 -4.48 -9.02
CA ASN A 123 12.92 -4.44 -7.56
C ASN A 123 14.32 -4.06 -7.08
N LYS A 124 15.38 -4.39 -7.83
CA LYS A 124 16.74 -3.92 -7.57
C LYS A 124 16.85 -2.42 -7.85
N ILE A 125 16.37 -1.94 -9.00
CA ILE A 125 16.26 -0.50 -9.31
C ILE A 125 15.51 0.22 -8.20
N ALA A 126 14.33 -0.29 -7.80
CA ALA A 126 13.55 0.33 -6.74
C ALA A 126 14.32 0.38 -5.40
N LEU A 127 15.06 -0.66 -5.03
CA LEU A 127 15.81 -0.66 -3.76
C LEU A 127 16.92 0.41 -3.79
N GLU A 128 17.71 0.39 -4.85
CA GLU A 128 18.86 1.27 -5.02
C GLU A 128 18.45 2.72 -5.22
N ALA A 129 17.43 3.00 -6.05
CA ALA A 129 16.96 4.35 -6.33
C ALA A 129 16.41 5.05 -5.08
N HIS A 130 15.70 4.33 -4.20
CA HIS A 130 15.27 4.88 -2.90
C HIS A 130 16.47 5.17 -1.99
N SER A 131 17.48 4.31 -2.00
CA SER A 131 18.67 4.48 -1.18
C SER A 131 19.51 5.67 -1.67
N PHE A 132 19.67 5.79 -2.99
CA PHE A 132 20.31 6.92 -3.66
C PHE A 132 19.58 8.24 -3.38
N ALA A 133 18.25 8.26 -3.48
CA ALA A 133 17.45 9.45 -3.18
C ALA A 133 17.64 9.91 -1.71
N ASN A 134 17.65 8.98 -0.74
CA ASN A 134 17.93 9.32 0.66
C ASN A 134 19.36 9.86 0.83
N LEU A 135 20.37 9.21 0.24
CA LEU A 135 21.76 9.68 0.29
C LEU A 135 21.90 11.10 -0.29
N HIS A 136 21.26 11.37 -1.43
CA HIS A 136 21.29 12.68 -2.09
C HIS A 136 20.73 13.77 -1.16
N ILE A 137 19.54 13.55 -0.58
CA ILE A 137 18.93 14.52 0.33
C ILE A 137 19.77 14.73 1.58
N LEU A 138 20.33 13.67 2.18
CA LEU A 138 21.21 13.82 3.34
C LEU A 138 22.46 14.63 3.00
N ARG A 139 23.08 14.38 1.84
CA ARG A 139 24.27 15.12 1.39
C ARG A 139 23.97 16.60 1.18
N LEU A 140 22.85 16.92 0.52
CA LEU A 140 22.45 18.31 0.32
C LEU A 140 22.16 19.01 1.66
N LEU A 141 21.51 18.33 2.60
CA LEU A 141 21.22 18.89 3.92
C LEU A 141 22.47 19.14 4.77
N GLU A 142 23.47 18.24 4.73
CA GLU A 142 24.73 18.44 5.44
C GLU A 142 25.59 19.55 4.82
N ALA A 143 25.50 19.73 3.50
CA ALA A 143 26.21 20.78 2.77
C ALA A 143 25.44 22.11 2.68
N ASP A 144 24.27 22.22 3.33
CA ASP A 144 23.34 23.36 3.26
C ASP A 144 23.01 23.81 1.81
N GLN A 145 22.86 22.83 0.93
CA GLN A 145 22.56 23.02 -0.50
C GLN A 145 21.06 22.97 -0.78
N PRO A 146 20.59 23.65 -1.85
CA PRO A 146 19.17 23.70 -2.19
C PRO A 146 18.58 22.33 -2.51
N LEU A 147 17.40 22.05 -1.95
CA LEU A 147 16.71 20.78 -2.15
C LEU A 147 15.99 20.70 -3.52
N PRO A 148 16.07 19.55 -4.22
CA PRO A 148 15.41 19.35 -5.50
C PRO A 148 13.89 19.26 -5.34
N LYS A 149 13.14 19.55 -6.40
CA LYS A 149 11.65 19.58 -6.42
C LYS A 149 10.97 18.23 -6.11
N MET A 150 11.73 17.15 -5.95
CA MET A 150 11.26 15.78 -5.64
C MET A 150 10.08 15.32 -6.50
N ASP A 151 10.05 15.74 -7.76
CA ASP A 151 9.02 15.35 -8.71
C ASP A 151 9.38 14.04 -9.41
N LYS A 152 8.46 13.57 -10.26
CA LYS A 152 8.67 12.38 -11.07
C LYS A 152 9.98 12.41 -11.87
N ALA A 153 10.37 13.56 -12.43
CA ALA A 153 11.56 13.66 -13.25
C ALA A 153 12.83 13.49 -12.40
N TRP A 154 12.87 14.11 -11.22
CA TRP A 154 13.96 13.91 -10.27
C TRP A 154 14.10 12.45 -9.81
N PHE A 155 12.99 11.79 -9.50
CA PHE A 155 13.00 10.35 -9.16
C PHE A 155 13.37 9.45 -10.35
N TYR A 156 13.11 9.89 -11.58
CA TYR A 156 13.60 9.20 -12.76
C TYR A 156 15.12 9.27 -12.85
N SER A 157 15.71 10.45 -12.65
CA SER A 157 17.16 10.62 -12.57
C SER A 157 17.79 9.77 -11.46
N CYS A 158 17.10 9.59 -10.32
CA CYS A 158 17.55 8.67 -9.27
C CYS A 158 17.57 7.21 -9.73
N CYS A 159 16.59 6.78 -10.54
CA CYS A 159 16.58 5.44 -11.12
C CYS A 159 17.71 5.29 -12.15
N ALA A 160 17.88 6.27 -13.03
CA ALA A 160 18.95 6.29 -14.04
C ALA A 160 20.34 6.29 -13.40
N ALA A 161 20.52 6.97 -12.25
CA ALA A 161 21.78 7.06 -11.54
C ALA A 161 22.30 5.71 -11.03
N VAL A 162 21.39 4.79 -10.68
CA VAL A 162 21.72 3.48 -10.13
C VAL A 162 21.77 2.38 -11.18
N SER A 163 21.12 2.56 -12.32
CA SER A 163 21.08 1.60 -13.44
C SER A 163 22.13 1.86 -14.52
N ALA A 164 22.29 0.91 -15.44
CA ALA A 164 23.10 1.06 -16.65
C ALA A 164 22.38 0.53 -17.89
N ASN A 165 22.60 1.15 -19.05
CA ASN A 165 22.13 0.68 -20.35
C ASN A 165 23.30 0.02 -21.07
N SER A 166 23.20 -1.26 -21.44
CA SER A 166 24.28 -1.97 -22.15
C SER A 166 25.64 -1.80 -21.45
N ASN A 167 25.64 -1.87 -20.12
CA ASN A 167 26.76 -1.57 -19.21
C ASN A 167 27.32 -0.12 -19.24
N ARG A 168 26.75 0.78 -20.05
CA ARG A 168 27.06 2.22 -20.02
C ARG A 168 26.18 2.94 -19.00
N GLN A 169 26.81 3.71 -18.13
CA GLN A 169 26.13 4.48 -17.09
C GLN A 169 25.49 5.73 -17.69
N HIS A 170 24.31 6.09 -17.19
CA HIS A 170 23.63 7.32 -17.62
C HIS A 170 24.42 8.56 -17.21
N GLN A 171 24.61 9.47 -18.16
CA GLN A 171 25.17 10.78 -17.87
C GLN A 171 24.10 11.66 -17.19
N LEU A 172 24.25 11.90 -15.89
CA LEU A 172 23.35 12.78 -15.15
C LEU A 172 23.65 14.24 -15.48
N LYS A 173 22.61 14.99 -15.86
CA LYS A 173 22.72 16.43 -16.19
C LYS A 173 23.05 17.29 -14.97
N ASP A 174 22.51 16.92 -13.80
CA ASP A 174 22.67 17.67 -12.56
C ASP A 174 24.04 17.38 -11.90
N PRO A 175 24.92 18.40 -11.72
CA PRO A 175 26.21 18.24 -11.04
C PRO A 175 26.10 17.68 -9.63
N ALA A 176 25.12 18.12 -8.84
CA ALA A 176 24.93 17.67 -7.46
C ALA A 176 24.53 16.18 -7.40
N MET A 177 23.82 15.70 -8.42
CA MET A 177 23.57 14.27 -8.56
C MET A 177 24.82 13.49 -8.94
N ARG A 178 25.69 14.01 -9.81
CA ARG A 178 26.96 13.35 -10.18
C ARG A 178 27.87 13.17 -8.98
N GLU A 179 27.98 14.18 -8.11
CA GLU A 179 28.71 14.07 -6.85
C GLU A 179 28.14 12.97 -5.95
N THR A 180 26.80 12.92 -5.85
CA THR A 180 26.13 11.87 -5.07
C THR A 180 26.35 10.49 -5.68
N GLN A 181 26.38 10.40 -7.01
CA GLN A 181 26.65 9.17 -7.75
C GLN A 181 28.06 8.65 -7.49
N ALA A 182 29.08 9.52 -7.50
CA ALA A 182 30.43 9.15 -7.12
C ALA A 182 30.50 8.62 -5.67
N VAL A 183 29.83 9.29 -4.72
CA VAL A 183 29.76 8.83 -3.32
C VAL A 183 29.04 7.48 -3.20
N TYR A 184 27.91 7.31 -3.90
CA TYR A 184 27.16 6.05 -3.92
C TYR A 184 27.98 4.91 -4.52
N ASP A 185 28.69 5.18 -5.61
CA ASP A 185 29.52 4.22 -6.32
C ASP A 185 30.73 3.79 -5.48
N SER A 186 31.29 4.69 -4.68
CA SER A 186 32.34 4.36 -3.70
C SER A 186 31.89 3.39 -2.59
N CYS A 187 30.58 3.16 -2.44
CA CYS A 187 30.03 2.21 -1.47
C CYS A 187 29.81 0.81 -2.06
N LYS A 188 30.00 0.63 -3.38
CA LYS A 188 29.80 -0.65 -4.06
C LYS A 188 31.05 -1.53 -3.94
N PRO A 189 30.89 -2.86 -3.82
CA PRO A 189 32.02 -3.78 -3.89
C PRO A 189 32.61 -3.83 -5.31
N PRO A 190 33.88 -4.27 -5.47
CA PRO A 190 34.45 -4.58 -6.77
C PRO A 190 33.59 -5.59 -7.54
N GLY A 191 33.41 -5.37 -8.85
CA GLY A 191 32.58 -6.25 -9.69
C GLY A 191 31.06 -6.11 -9.49
N TYR A 192 30.58 -5.10 -8.75
CA TYR A 192 29.15 -4.87 -8.55
C TYR A 192 28.41 -4.68 -9.87
N ARG A 193 27.46 -5.57 -10.18
CA ARG A 193 26.59 -5.44 -11.35
C ARG A 193 25.41 -4.53 -11.05
N ARG A 194 25.27 -3.45 -11.81
CA ARG A 194 24.11 -2.56 -11.75
C ARG A 194 22.86 -3.24 -12.30
N PRO A 195 21.65 -2.85 -11.84
CA PRO A 195 20.44 -3.21 -12.55
C PRO A 195 20.44 -2.60 -13.96
N SER A 196 19.87 -3.32 -14.92
CA SER A 196 19.77 -2.87 -16.31
C SER A 196 18.64 -1.86 -16.47
N SER A 197 18.86 -0.81 -17.25
CA SER A 197 17.83 0.12 -17.74
C SER A 197 17.38 -0.17 -19.17
N ASP A 198 17.87 -1.25 -19.77
CA ASP A 198 17.55 -1.62 -21.15
C ASP A 198 16.08 -1.98 -21.25
N PHE A 199 15.37 -1.32 -22.16
CA PHE A 199 13.97 -1.59 -22.46
C PHE A 199 13.04 -1.58 -21.22
N VAL A 200 13.38 -0.81 -20.19
CA VAL A 200 12.55 -0.63 -18.98
C VAL A 200 12.28 0.83 -18.64
N ASN A 201 12.51 1.75 -19.58
CA ASN A 201 12.31 3.19 -19.40
C ASN A 201 10.88 3.52 -18.92
N ALA A 202 9.85 2.92 -19.52
CA ALA A 202 8.47 3.13 -19.10
C ALA A 202 8.18 2.54 -17.71
N LEU A 203 8.84 1.44 -17.32
CA LEU A 203 8.72 0.87 -15.98
C LEU A 203 9.40 1.74 -14.93
N MET A 204 10.59 2.26 -15.22
CA MET A 204 11.28 3.25 -14.38
C MET A 204 10.42 4.49 -14.22
N ASN A 205 9.84 5.00 -15.31
CA ASN A 205 8.91 6.13 -15.29
C ASN A 205 7.68 5.87 -14.40
N ASN A 206 7.12 4.65 -14.41
CA ASN A 206 6.03 4.29 -13.51
C ASN A 206 6.50 4.21 -12.05
N LEU A 207 7.68 3.65 -11.80
CA LEU A 207 8.31 3.59 -10.47
C LEU A 207 8.57 5.00 -9.92
N SER A 208 9.11 5.92 -10.72
CA SER A 208 9.37 7.31 -10.31
C SER A 208 8.10 8.04 -9.87
N GLY A 209 6.98 7.82 -10.58
CA GLY A 209 5.68 8.38 -10.18
C GLY A 209 5.17 7.78 -8.87
N GLN A 210 5.45 6.50 -8.63
CA GLN A 210 5.17 5.85 -7.35
C GLN A 210 6.04 6.46 -6.23
N MET A 211 7.33 6.65 -6.44
CA MET A 211 8.25 7.27 -5.45
C MET A 211 7.82 8.69 -5.07
N GLU A 212 7.40 9.50 -6.05
CA GLU A 212 6.85 10.83 -5.82
C GLU A 212 5.60 10.77 -4.92
N THR A 213 4.66 9.89 -5.27
CA THR A 213 3.41 9.70 -4.52
C THR A 213 3.68 9.20 -3.10
N GLU A 214 4.60 8.27 -2.94
CA GLU A 214 5.02 7.73 -1.64
C GLU A 214 5.66 8.81 -0.78
N THR A 215 6.46 9.70 -1.37
CA THR A 215 7.12 10.82 -0.66
C THR A 215 6.09 11.82 -0.15
N LYS A 216 5.18 12.27 -1.01
CA LYS A 216 4.09 13.19 -0.62
C LYS A 216 3.22 12.59 0.49
N ASN A 217 2.84 11.32 0.36
CA ASN A 217 2.05 10.63 1.38
C ASN A 217 2.83 10.45 2.69
N LEU A 218 4.14 10.17 2.64
CA LEU A 218 4.97 10.06 3.83
C LEU A 218 4.98 11.38 4.62
N MET A 219 5.17 12.51 3.93
CA MET A 219 5.19 13.83 4.58
C MET A 219 3.87 14.11 5.29
N VAL A 220 2.75 13.99 4.57
CA VAL A 220 1.42 14.29 5.11
C VAL A 220 1.04 13.38 6.27
N THR A 221 1.34 12.09 6.17
CA THR A 221 0.84 11.10 7.15
C THR A 221 1.70 10.99 8.41
N THR A 222 2.97 11.41 8.36
CA THR A 222 3.90 11.18 9.48
C THR A 222 4.40 12.42 10.17
N LEU A 223 4.39 13.60 9.53
CA LEU A 223 4.97 14.82 10.09
C LEU A 223 4.35 15.19 11.44
N TYR A 224 3.02 15.26 11.53
CA TYR A 224 2.32 15.62 12.76
C TYR A 224 2.70 14.70 13.94
N GLY A 225 2.70 13.38 13.71
CA GLY A 225 3.08 12.42 14.73
C GLY A 225 4.56 12.47 15.13
N ARG A 226 5.44 12.89 14.21
CA ARG A 226 6.87 13.11 14.48
C ARG A 226 7.08 14.39 15.30
N LEU A 227 6.44 15.49 14.93
CA LEU A 227 6.48 16.75 15.69
C LEU A 227 5.94 16.56 17.12
N LYS A 228 4.83 15.84 17.27
CA LYS A 228 4.30 15.52 18.61
C LYS A 228 5.31 14.76 19.46
N ARG A 229 6.03 13.79 18.87
CA ARG A 229 7.09 13.06 19.60
C ARG A 229 8.29 13.95 19.91
N TYR A 230 8.66 14.82 18.99
CA TYR A 230 9.74 15.77 19.18
C TYR A 230 9.44 16.71 20.34
N LEU A 231 8.26 17.35 20.38
CA LEU A 231 7.85 18.21 21.49
C LEU A 231 7.83 17.49 22.85
N ARG A 232 7.34 16.25 22.89
CA ARG A 232 7.31 15.43 24.12
C ARG A 232 8.69 15.03 24.65
N HIS A 233 9.72 15.12 23.81
CA HIS A 233 11.09 14.79 24.19
C HIS A 233 11.95 16.04 24.37
N PHE A 234 11.91 16.96 23.42
CA PHE A 234 12.68 18.20 23.45
C PHE A 234 12.12 19.21 24.46
N GLY A 235 10.80 19.36 24.52
CA GLY A 235 10.14 20.27 25.45
C GLY A 235 9.60 19.59 26.71
N GLU A 236 9.91 18.30 26.91
CA GLU A 236 9.41 17.48 28.04
C GLU A 236 7.89 17.50 28.26
N LEU A 237 7.14 17.88 27.23
CA LEU A 237 5.70 18.08 27.32
C LEU A 237 4.94 16.76 27.48
N ASN A 238 3.82 16.82 28.17
CA ASN A 238 2.86 15.73 28.20
C ASN A 238 2.08 15.63 26.86
N GLY A 239 1.25 14.60 26.73
CA GLY A 239 0.56 14.32 25.46
C GLY A 239 -0.50 15.34 25.05
N GLU A 240 -1.08 16.05 26.01
CA GLU A 240 -2.13 17.06 25.83
C GLU A 240 -1.51 18.43 25.56
N GLU A 241 -0.48 18.81 26.31
CA GLU A 241 0.33 20.01 26.07
C GLU A 241 0.93 20.01 24.67
N ALA A 242 1.59 18.91 24.28
CA ALA A 242 2.15 18.78 22.94
C ALA A 242 1.07 18.83 21.84
N PHE A 243 -0.16 18.40 22.14
CA PHE A 243 -1.28 18.54 21.21
C PHE A 243 -1.73 20.01 21.10
N SER A 244 -1.85 20.71 22.23
CA SER A 244 -2.21 22.13 22.27
C SER A 244 -1.23 23.00 21.50
N VAL A 245 0.07 22.78 21.68
CA VAL A 245 1.13 23.47 20.91
C VAL A 245 0.99 23.21 19.40
N LEU A 246 0.73 21.96 19.00
CA LEU A 246 0.56 21.63 17.58
C LEU A 246 -0.74 22.17 16.99
N ASP A 247 -1.80 22.27 17.77
CA ASP A 247 -3.05 22.91 17.35
C ASP A 247 -2.83 24.41 17.13
N ALA A 248 -2.11 25.05 18.06
CA ALA A 248 -1.72 26.45 17.96
C ALA A 248 -0.78 26.77 16.78
N LEU A 249 0.05 25.80 16.34
CA LEU A 249 0.93 25.96 15.18
C LEU A 249 0.17 26.40 13.92
N PHE A 250 -1.04 25.88 13.72
CA PHE A 250 -1.85 26.14 12.51
C PHE A 250 -2.80 27.33 12.63
N LYS A 251 -2.81 28.03 13.77
CA LYS A 251 -3.55 29.29 13.94
C LYS A 251 -2.85 30.44 13.22
N PRO A 252 -3.54 31.55 12.91
CA PRO A 252 -2.93 32.77 12.36
C PRO A 252 -1.71 33.26 13.14
N GLU A 253 -0.83 34.01 12.45
CA GLU A 253 0.31 34.66 13.10
C GLU A 253 -0.17 35.73 14.10
N GLY A 254 0.44 35.80 15.27
CA GLY A 254 0.06 36.72 16.36
C GLY A 254 -0.88 36.15 17.43
N GLU A 255 -1.66 35.10 17.15
CA GLU A 255 -2.61 34.51 18.12
C GLU A 255 -1.97 33.65 19.22
N SER A 256 -0.73 33.18 19.01
CA SER A 256 -0.01 32.40 20.00
C SER A 256 1.44 32.85 20.09
N ARG A 257 1.84 33.31 21.29
CA ARG A 257 3.22 33.67 21.64
C ARG A 257 3.95 32.55 22.38
N HIS A 258 3.41 31.33 22.34
CA HIS A 258 4.00 30.19 23.05
C HIS A 258 5.41 29.90 22.48
N PRO A 259 6.47 29.80 23.31
CA PRO A 259 7.84 29.59 22.83
C PRO A 259 8.01 28.41 21.86
N TYR A 260 7.43 27.24 22.19
CA TYR A 260 7.44 26.08 21.29
C TYR A 260 6.72 26.31 19.95
N VAL A 261 5.67 27.14 19.90
CA VAL A 261 4.99 27.46 18.63
C VAL A 261 5.92 28.30 17.75
N LEU A 262 6.60 29.29 18.33
CA LEU A 262 7.57 30.12 17.61
C LEU A 262 8.76 29.29 17.10
N HIS A 263 9.29 28.40 17.95
CA HIS A 263 10.32 27.43 17.55
C HIS A 263 9.86 26.53 16.42
N LEU A 264 8.65 25.97 16.49
CA LEU A 264 8.15 25.12 15.41
C LEU A 264 7.93 25.91 14.12
N ARG A 265 7.46 27.16 14.19
CA ARG A 265 7.30 28.01 13.00
C ARG A 265 8.64 28.33 12.35
N SER A 266 9.70 28.56 13.12
CA SER A 266 11.04 28.82 12.56
C SER A 266 11.66 27.61 11.84
N MET A 267 11.20 26.39 12.15
CA MET A 267 11.66 25.17 11.47
C MET A 267 11.12 25.01 10.03
N PHE A 268 10.13 25.81 9.62
CA PHE A 268 9.51 25.71 8.30
C PHE A 268 9.55 27.04 7.56
N PRO A 269 9.81 27.04 6.23
CA PRO A 269 9.69 28.27 5.44
C PRO A 269 8.24 28.74 5.30
N THR A 270 7.28 27.81 5.35
CA THR A 270 5.84 28.08 5.31
C THR A 270 5.10 27.04 6.15
N LEU A 271 3.87 27.33 6.58
CA LEU A 271 3.10 26.42 7.42
C LEU A 271 2.87 25.05 6.73
N PRO A 272 3.20 23.92 7.40
CA PRO A 272 3.18 22.59 6.79
C PRO A 272 1.78 21.98 6.76
N THR A 273 0.82 22.65 6.11
CA THR A 273 -0.53 22.11 5.91
C THR A 273 -0.51 20.90 4.99
N ALA A 274 -1.50 20.00 5.10
CA ALA A 274 -1.58 18.83 4.22
C ALA A 274 -1.59 19.19 2.73
N LYS A 275 -2.21 20.32 2.36
CA LYS A 275 -2.20 20.84 0.98
C LYS A 275 -0.82 21.34 0.59
N ALA A 276 -0.15 22.12 1.45
CA ALA A 276 1.20 22.60 1.20
C ALA A 276 2.19 21.44 0.99
N LEU A 277 2.16 20.42 1.86
CA LEU A 277 3.02 19.24 1.77
C LEU A 277 2.74 18.36 0.54
N GLN A 278 1.49 18.31 0.07
CA GLN A 278 1.14 17.62 -1.18
C GLN A 278 1.67 18.37 -2.42
N THR A 279 1.67 19.71 -2.36
CA THR A 279 2.19 20.55 -3.44
C THR A 279 3.73 20.52 -3.45
N ASP A 280 4.35 20.70 -2.29
CA ASP A 280 5.79 20.77 -2.12
C ASP A 280 6.24 20.03 -0.85
N PRO A 281 6.77 18.79 -0.97
CA PRO A 281 7.24 18.03 0.18
C PRO A 281 8.53 18.62 0.81
N ARG A 282 9.26 19.51 0.11
CA ARG A 282 10.53 20.09 0.59
C ARG A 282 10.34 20.88 1.89
N ILE A 283 9.16 21.47 2.08
CA ILE A 283 8.80 22.28 3.26
C ILE A 283 9.11 21.52 4.56
N ALA A 284 8.84 20.21 4.61
CA ALA A 284 9.01 19.41 5.83
C ALA A 284 10.41 18.81 6.01
N ILE A 285 11.25 18.79 4.97
CA ILE A 285 12.50 18.03 4.97
C ILE A 285 13.52 18.60 5.97
N PRO A 286 13.80 19.92 6.02
CA PRO A 286 14.72 20.48 7.01
C PRO A 286 14.27 20.20 8.45
N ALA A 287 12.99 20.45 8.75
CA ALA A 287 12.40 20.16 10.06
C ALA A 287 12.55 18.67 10.44
N MET A 288 12.33 17.77 9.48
CA MET A 288 12.53 16.33 9.67
C MET A 288 13.98 15.96 9.95
N HIS A 289 14.94 16.61 9.31
CA HIS A 289 16.36 16.38 9.55
C HIS A 289 16.78 16.84 10.95
N THR A 290 16.32 18.02 11.37
CA THR A 290 16.55 18.52 12.74
C THR A 290 15.98 17.57 13.80
N MET A 291 14.74 17.11 13.63
CA MET A 291 14.15 16.11 14.53
C MET A 291 14.94 14.80 14.54
N LEU A 292 15.41 14.34 13.38
CA LEU A 292 16.15 13.09 13.27
C LEU A 292 17.53 13.20 13.93
N ARG A 293 18.27 14.30 13.73
CA ARG A 293 19.53 14.60 14.43
C ARG A 293 19.33 14.60 15.94
N HIS A 294 18.29 15.28 16.43
CA HIS A 294 17.94 15.31 17.85
C HIS A 294 17.71 13.90 18.41
N PHE A 295 16.94 13.06 17.71
CA PHE A 295 16.68 11.70 18.14
C PHE A 295 17.89 10.77 18.04
N GLU A 296 18.81 11.01 17.11
CA GLU A 296 20.04 10.22 17.00
C GLU A 296 21.06 10.52 18.10
N GLY A 297 21.10 11.76 18.59
CA GLY A 297 21.98 12.16 19.69
C GLY A 297 21.44 11.83 21.09
N ALA A 298 20.17 11.42 21.19
CA ALA A 298 19.52 11.11 22.45
C ALA A 298 19.59 9.61 22.78
N GLU A 299 19.41 9.27 24.07
CA GLU A 299 19.32 7.87 24.48
C GLU A 299 18.12 7.15 23.81
N PRO A 300 18.28 5.88 23.40
CA PRO A 300 17.21 5.13 22.75
C PRO A 300 16.00 4.90 23.68
N ASP A 301 14.90 5.60 23.42
CA ASP A 301 13.61 5.44 24.07
C ASP A 301 12.49 5.27 23.01
N ARG A 302 11.29 4.88 23.45
CA ARG A 302 10.07 4.87 22.65
C ARG A 302 9.76 6.24 22.02
N ARG A 303 10.22 7.34 22.64
CA ARG A 303 10.04 8.72 22.13
C ARG A 303 11.03 9.10 21.03
N THR A 304 12.27 8.60 21.05
CA THR A 304 13.38 8.93 20.13
C THR A 304 13.47 8.01 18.91
N ARG A 305 12.33 7.49 18.44
CA ARG A 305 12.34 6.52 17.35
C ARG A 305 12.79 7.14 16.03
N LEU A 306 13.95 6.70 15.54
CA LEU A 306 14.51 7.08 14.25
C LEU A 306 13.62 6.71 13.06
N PHE A 307 13.75 7.48 11.99
CA PHE A 307 13.01 7.32 10.74
C PHE A 307 13.89 7.68 9.52
N SER A 308 13.47 7.27 8.32
CA SER A 308 14.13 7.65 7.07
C SER A 308 13.57 8.97 6.57
N MET A 309 14.41 9.78 5.93
CA MET A 309 14.05 11.09 5.38
C MET A 309 13.04 10.96 4.23
N LEU A 310 13.31 10.07 3.29
CA LEU A 310 12.42 9.71 2.19
C LEU A 310 11.91 8.27 2.34
N PRO A 311 10.89 7.86 1.56
CA PRO A 311 10.46 6.47 1.51
C PRO A 311 11.63 5.52 1.20
N THR A 312 11.49 4.28 1.65
CA THR A 312 12.39 3.19 1.31
C THR A 312 11.59 2.06 0.69
N LYS A 313 12.21 1.30 -0.21
CA LYS A 313 11.59 0.06 -0.70
C LYS A 313 11.23 -0.82 0.50
N ARG A 314 10.04 -1.43 0.47
CA ARG A 314 9.52 -2.28 1.56
C ARG A 314 10.30 -3.59 1.72
N GLY A 315 11.48 -3.49 2.33
CA GLY A 315 12.44 -4.58 2.46
C GLY A 315 12.75 -5.26 1.12
N PHE A 316 13.12 -6.53 1.20
CA PHE A 316 13.52 -7.34 0.04
C PHE A 316 12.36 -8.03 -0.68
N ARG A 317 11.13 -7.79 -0.21
CA ARG A 317 9.92 -8.37 -0.79
C ARG A 317 9.78 -7.97 -2.26
N ALA A 318 9.48 -8.93 -3.14
CA ALA A 318 9.08 -8.62 -4.52
C ALA A 318 7.83 -7.73 -4.56
N ALA A 319 8.00 -6.45 -4.89
CA ALA A 319 6.92 -5.48 -5.08
C ALA A 319 6.22 -5.73 -6.42
N HIS A 320 4.97 -5.28 -6.55
CA HIS A 320 4.30 -5.33 -7.86
C HIS A 320 4.88 -4.22 -8.73
N ILE A 321 5.22 -4.54 -9.98
CA ILE A 321 5.59 -3.57 -11.02
C ILE A 321 4.36 -3.23 -11.86
N THR A 322 4.28 -2.01 -12.37
CA THR A 322 3.16 -1.56 -13.22
C THR A 322 3.54 -1.69 -14.69
N ILE A 323 2.83 -2.55 -15.42
CA ILE A 323 2.94 -2.67 -16.88
C ILE A 323 1.75 -1.92 -17.50
N CYS A 324 2.04 -0.73 -18.05
CA CYS A 324 1.13 0.04 -18.89
C CYS A 324 1.44 -0.24 -20.37
N SER A 325 0.67 0.35 -21.29
CA SER A 325 0.91 0.15 -22.74
C SER A 325 2.32 0.55 -23.17
N SER A 326 2.87 1.65 -22.66
CA SER A 326 4.26 2.04 -22.95
C SER A 326 5.28 1.02 -22.43
N ALA A 327 5.05 0.43 -21.25
CA ALA A 327 5.91 -0.62 -20.73
C ALA A 327 5.79 -1.92 -21.51
N LEU A 328 4.61 -2.22 -22.07
CA LEU A 328 4.44 -3.34 -23.00
C LEU A 328 5.21 -3.07 -24.30
N ARG A 329 5.15 -1.85 -24.85
CA ARG A 329 5.96 -1.46 -26.02
C ARG A 329 7.45 -1.67 -25.77
N ASP A 330 7.97 -1.22 -24.63
CA ASP A 330 9.39 -1.43 -24.31
C ASP A 330 9.74 -2.93 -24.28
N LEU A 331 8.87 -3.79 -23.74
CA LEU A 331 9.06 -5.25 -23.77
C LEU A 331 9.04 -5.83 -25.18
N LEU A 332 8.18 -5.31 -26.07
CA LEU A 332 8.18 -5.72 -27.48
C LEU A 332 9.48 -5.30 -28.19
N LEU A 333 9.98 -4.10 -27.91
CA LEU A 333 11.28 -3.65 -28.43
C LEU A 333 12.43 -4.54 -27.95
N SER A 334 12.38 -5.04 -26.71
CA SER A 334 13.39 -5.99 -26.22
C SER A 334 13.40 -7.32 -26.98
N ALA A 335 12.28 -7.64 -27.65
CA ALA A 335 12.11 -8.77 -28.54
C ALA A 335 12.32 -8.44 -30.02
N ASP A 336 12.87 -7.26 -30.32
CA ASP A 336 13.08 -6.75 -31.68
C ASP A 336 11.76 -6.61 -32.49
N ILE A 337 10.67 -6.29 -31.79
CA ILE A 337 9.36 -6.04 -32.39
C ILE A 337 9.11 -4.54 -32.36
N ARG A 338 9.15 -3.93 -33.55
CA ARG A 338 8.92 -2.49 -33.75
C ARG A 338 7.55 -2.28 -34.38
N ASP A 339 6.81 -1.34 -33.81
CA ASP A 339 5.51 -0.90 -34.31
C ASP A 339 5.36 0.59 -33.99
N ASP A 340 5.35 1.41 -35.03
CA ASP A 340 5.26 2.87 -34.93
C ASP A 340 3.85 3.34 -34.53
N ASP A 341 2.80 2.62 -34.93
CA ASP A 341 1.41 2.90 -34.52
C ASP A 341 0.98 2.05 -33.32
N PHE A 342 1.93 1.55 -32.52
CA PHE A 342 1.66 0.69 -31.37
C PHE A 342 0.56 1.27 -30.46
N MET A 343 0.49 2.59 -30.29
CA MET A 343 -0.49 3.22 -29.40
C MET A 343 -1.94 3.09 -29.89
N GLU A 344 -2.15 3.00 -31.20
CA GLU A 344 -3.44 2.78 -31.85
C GLU A 344 -3.79 1.28 -31.78
N ARG A 345 -2.81 0.43 -32.08
CA ARG A 345 -2.96 -1.04 -32.08
C ARG A 345 -2.76 -1.71 -30.71
N LYS A 346 -2.51 -0.96 -29.63
CA LYS A 346 -2.15 -1.51 -28.31
C LYS A 346 -3.08 -2.62 -27.83
N ARG A 347 -4.39 -2.50 -28.09
CA ARG A 347 -5.39 -3.50 -27.66
C ARG A 347 -5.16 -4.84 -28.34
N HIS A 348 -4.71 -4.84 -29.60
CA HIS A 348 -4.36 -6.06 -30.33
C HIS A 348 -3.22 -6.81 -29.61
N TYR A 349 -2.12 -6.14 -29.27
CA TYR A 349 -1.01 -6.76 -28.51
C TYR A 349 -1.45 -7.27 -27.13
N TRP A 350 -2.26 -6.49 -26.41
CA TRP A 350 -2.80 -6.94 -25.13
C TRP A 350 -3.67 -8.19 -25.30
N SER A 351 -4.53 -8.24 -26.31
CA SER A 351 -5.39 -9.39 -26.60
C SER A 351 -4.62 -10.60 -27.14
N ALA A 352 -3.50 -10.40 -27.84
CA ALA A 352 -2.64 -11.47 -28.33
C ALA A 352 -1.88 -12.16 -27.19
N LEU A 353 -1.50 -11.41 -26.16
CA LEU A 353 -0.71 -11.92 -25.03
C LEU A 353 -1.57 -12.36 -23.84
N PHE A 354 -2.73 -11.73 -23.63
CA PHE A 354 -3.54 -11.91 -22.43
C PHE A 354 -5.00 -12.25 -22.74
N GLU A 355 -5.63 -12.93 -21.79
CA GLU A 355 -7.05 -13.32 -21.78
C GLU A 355 -7.95 -12.10 -21.46
N VAL A 356 -7.88 -11.04 -22.28
CA VAL A 356 -8.58 -9.76 -22.04
C VAL A 356 -10.09 -9.95 -21.92
N GLU A 357 -10.69 -10.61 -22.91
CA GLU A 357 -12.14 -10.80 -23.05
C GLU A 357 -12.74 -11.58 -21.87
N LYS A 358 -11.99 -12.50 -21.27
CA LYS A 358 -12.41 -13.29 -20.09
C LYS A 358 -12.83 -12.42 -18.90
N PHE A 359 -12.29 -11.21 -18.79
CA PHE A 359 -12.54 -10.32 -17.64
C PHE A 359 -13.36 -9.08 -18.01
N GLU A 360 -13.65 -8.86 -19.29
CA GLU A 360 -14.56 -7.82 -19.75
C GLU A 360 -16.02 -8.25 -19.56
N SER A 361 -16.90 -7.26 -19.41
CA SER A 361 -18.36 -7.46 -19.27
C SER A 361 -19.08 -6.22 -19.81
N GLY A 362 -20.40 -6.29 -20.02
CA GLY A 362 -21.22 -5.30 -20.76
C GLY A 362 -21.20 -3.82 -20.31
N GLY A 363 -20.34 -3.43 -19.37
CA GLY A 363 -19.99 -2.03 -19.11
C GLY A 363 -18.61 -1.83 -18.49
N ARG A 364 -17.77 -2.88 -18.43
CA ARG A 364 -16.44 -2.85 -17.82
C ARG A 364 -15.42 -3.40 -18.80
N THR A 365 -14.51 -2.54 -19.22
CA THR A 365 -13.45 -2.82 -20.20
C THR A 365 -12.08 -2.82 -19.56
N PHE A 366 -11.12 -3.48 -20.20
CA PHE A 366 -9.73 -3.50 -19.74
C PHE A 366 -9.06 -2.14 -19.98
N GLY A 367 -8.44 -1.60 -18.93
CA GLY A 367 -7.80 -0.28 -18.95
C GLY A 367 -6.39 -0.24 -19.54
N CYS A 368 -5.93 -1.29 -20.24
CA CYS A 368 -4.58 -1.41 -20.82
C CYS A 368 -3.42 -1.19 -19.83
N GLN A 369 -3.64 -1.61 -18.57
CA GLN A 369 -2.67 -1.54 -17.50
C GLN A 369 -2.85 -2.70 -16.51
N MET A 370 -1.75 -3.27 -16.04
CA MET A 370 -1.74 -4.25 -14.96
C MET A 370 -0.61 -4.00 -13.96
N GLN A 371 -0.75 -4.53 -12.75
CA GLN A 371 0.33 -4.57 -11.76
C GLN A 371 0.61 -6.02 -11.36
N LEU A 372 1.86 -6.46 -11.37
CA LEU A 372 2.20 -7.84 -11.07
C LEU A 372 3.50 -8.00 -10.31
N ASP A 373 3.59 -9.06 -9.50
CA ASP A 373 4.83 -9.45 -8.81
C ASP A 373 5.44 -10.74 -9.37
N GLY A 374 4.98 -11.23 -10.52
CA GLY A 374 5.41 -12.52 -11.11
C GLY A 374 4.55 -13.72 -10.66
N LYS A 375 3.68 -13.55 -9.65
CA LYS A 375 2.65 -14.55 -9.32
C LYS A 375 1.25 -13.99 -9.42
N ALA A 376 1.00 -12.90 -8.71
CA ALA A 376 -0.29 -12.24 -8.68
C ALA A 376 -0.30 -11.10 -9.70
N VAL A 377 -1.43 -10.92 -10.37
CA VAL A 377 -1.68 -9.79 -11.27
C VAL A 377 -2.94 -9.06 -10.81
N SER A 378 -2.87 -7.74 -10.79
CA SER A 378 -3.97 -6.81 -10.56
C SER A 378 -4.25 -6.11 -11.89
N ILE A 379 -5.35 -6.46 -12.53
CA ILE A 379 -5.77 -5.98 -13.85
C ILE A 379 -6.64 -4.73 -13.63
N LEU A 380 -6.27 -3.61 -14.26
CA LEU A 380 -7.04 -2.37 -14.20
C LEU A 380 -8.24 -2.48 -15.14
N MET A 381 -9.42 -2.22 -14.62
CA MET A 381 -10.66 -2.21 -15.38
C MET A 381 -11.31 -0.83 -15.29
N THR A 382 -11.89 -0.37 -16.39
CA THR A 382 -12.57 0.91 -16.52
C THR A 382 -14.05 0.69 -16.79
N ARG A 383 -14.90 1.57 -16.27
CA ARG A 383 -16.32 1.65 -16.63
C ARG A 383 -16.76 3.11 -16.69
N PRO A 384 -17.71 3.51 -17.55
CA PRO A 384 -18.29 4.84 -17.51
C PRO A 384 -18.95 5.13 -16.16
N LYS A 385 -18.85 6.37 -15.67
CA LYS A 385 -19.58 6.81 -14.48
C LYS A 385 -21.08 6.85 -14.77
N ARG A 386 -21.89 6.43 -13.79
CA ARG A 386 -23.36 6.50 -13.85
C ARG A 386 -23.90 7.92 -13.64
N THR A 387 -23.13 8.79 -13.00
CA THR A 387 -23.49 10.19 -12.73
C THR A 387 -22.40 11.15 -13.22
N PRO A 388 -22.76 12.36 -13.67
CA PRO A 388 -21.79 13.35 -14.11
C PRO A 388 -20.78 13.68 -13.01
N PRO A 389 -19.49 13.87 -13.35
CA PRO A 389 -18.48 14.20 -12.35
C PRO A 389 -18.79 15.56 -11.70
N VAL A 390 -19.03 15.56 -10.38
CA VAL A 390 -19.11 16.79 -9.60
C VAL A 390 -17.75 17.49 -9.64
N PRO A 391 -17.68 18.78 -9.99
CA PRO A 391 -16.43 19.53 -10.03
C PRO A 391 -15.68 19.47 -8.70
N GLU A 392 -14.36 19.35 -8.76
CA GLU A 392 -13.52 19.11 -7.57
C GLU A 392 -13.59 20.26 -6.54
N HIS A 393 -13.81 21.49 -7.00
CA HIS A 393 -14.07 22.68 -6.17
C HIS A 393 -15.46 22.68 -5.51
N LYS A 394 -16.39 21.84 -5.97
CA LYS A 394 -17.72 21.64 -5.36
C LYS A 394 -17.78 20.44 -4.41
N LYS A 395 -16.71 19.64 -4.30
CA LYS A 395 -16.59 18.58 -3.29
C LYS A 395 -16.34 19.21 -1.91
N LYS A 396 -17.37 19.80 -1.31
CA LYS A 396 -17.35 20.10 0.14
C LYS A 396 -17.20 18.78 0.90
N LYS A 397 -16.48 18.79 2.03
CA LYS A 397 -16.62 17.71 3.02
C LYS A 397 -18.08 17.72 3.43
N LEU A 398 -18.85 16.74 2.96
CA LEU A 398 -20.25 16.60 3.36
C LEU A 398 -20.30 16.49 4.89
N LYS A 399 -21.23 17.21 5.51
CA LYS A 399 -21.54 16.94 6.92
C LYS A 399 -22.00 15.47 7.03
N LYS A 400 -21.82 14.81 8.17
CA LYS A 400 -22.30 13.42 8.35
C LYS A 400 -23.79 13.27 7.97
N SER A 401 -24.60 14.29 8.24
CA SER A 401 -26.02 14.38 7.87
C SER A 401 -26.31 14.41 6.37
N GLU A 402 -25.31 14.72 5.54
CA GLU A 402 -25.40 14.83 4.08
C GLU A 402 -24.67 13.67 3.38
N ASP A 403 -23.91 12.84 4.12
CA ASP A 403 -23.20 11.69 3.57
C ASP A 403 -24.20 10.53 3.35
N PRO A 404 -24.38 10.04 2.10
CA PRO A 404 -25.28 8.93 1.79
C PRO A 404 -25.01 7.65 2.59
N ALA A 405 -23.80 7.50 3.14
CA ALA A 405 -23.48 6.38 4.00
C ALA A 405 -24.25 6.41 5.35
N TYR A 406 -24.68 7.58 5.82
CA TYR A 406 -25.46 7.75 7.06
C TYR A 406 -26.96 7.95 6.80
N ASP A 407 -27.36 8.14 5.54
CA ASP A 407 -28.75 8.46 5.20
C ASP A 407 -29.69 7.27 5.45
N CYS A 408 -30.68 7.50 6.31
CA CYS A 408 -31.67 6.51 6.72
C CYS A 408 -33.11 6.89 6.32
N LYS A 409 -33.33 8.02 5.65
CA LYS A 409 -34.68 8.59 5.44
C LYS A 409 -35.62 7.69 4.64
N GLU A 410 -35.09 6.94 3.68
CA GLU A 410 -35.86 6.07 2.79
C GLU A 410 -35.93 4.60 3.28
N LEU A 411 -35.37 4.30 4.46
CA LEU A 411 -35.33 2.93 4.96
C LEU A 411 -36.63 2.54 5.64
N GLN A 412 -37.37 1.60 5.04
CA GLN A 412 -38.55 0.99 5.66
C GLN A 412 -38.15 -0.32 6.34
N LEU A 413 -38.20 -0.37 7.68
CA LEU A 413 -37.78 -1.55 8.45
C LEU A 413 -38.52 -2.84 8.04
N GLY A 414 -39.81 -2.76 7.73
CA GLY A 414 -40.62 -3.91 7.29
C GLY A 414 -40.21 -4.53 5.94
N SER A 415 -39.33 -3.87 5.19
CA SER A 415 -38.78 -4.42 3.93
C SER A 415 -37.56 -5.33 4.13
N TYR A 416 -37.12 -5.51 5.38
CA TYR A 416 -35.94 -6.28 5.76
C TYR A 416 -36.32 -7.42 6.72
N ASP A 417 -35.84 -8.62 6.43
CA ASP A 417 -36.06 -9.80 7.27
C ASP A 417 -35.16 -9.80 8.50
N ARG A 418 -34.01 -9.10 8.43
CA ARG A 418 -33.02 -9.06 9.50
C ARG A 418 -32.38 -7.69 9.62
N VAL A 419 -32.28 -7.17 10.84
CA VAL A 419 -31.62 -5.90 11.16
C VAL A 419 -30.57 -6.11 12.24
N LEU A 420 -29.34 -5.63 12.02
CA LEU A 420 -28.23 -5.79 12.96
C LEU A 420 -27.55 -4.45 13.28
N GLY A 421 -27.11 -4.30 14.53
CA GLY A 421 -26.10 -3.33 14.93
C GLY A 421 -24.74 -4.00 15.00
N LEU A 422 -23.76 -3.47 14.27
CA LEU A 422 -22.42 -4.02 14.15
C LEU A 422 -21.40 -3.00 14.70
N ASP A 423 -20.71 -3.39 15.77
CA ASP A 423 -19.59 -2.68 16.38
C ASP A 423 -18.25 -3.21 15.83
N PRO A 424 -17.58 -2.48 14.94
CA PRO A 424 -16.26 -2.85 14.45
C PRO A 424 -15.17 -2.51 15.46
N GLY A 425 -14.21 -3.40 15.64
CA GLY A 425 -13.17 -3.23 16.66
C GLY A 425 -11.77 -3.66 16.24
N ARG A 426 -10.84 -3.53 17.19
CA ARG A 426 -9.44 -3.91 17.01
C ARG A 426 -9.15 -5.32 17.52
N ARG A 427 -9.64 -5.66 18.72
CA ARG A 427 -9.49 -6.99 19.32
C ARG A 427 -10.42 -7.97 18.63
N ASP A 428 -11.69 -7.59 18.55
CA ASP A 428 -12.68 -8.23 17.72
C ASP A 428 -12.82 -7.44 16.42
N LEU A 429 -12.70 -8.10 15.27
CA LEU A 429 -12.89 -7.45 13.96
C LEU A 429 -14.29 -6.83 13.90
N PHE A 430 -15.27 -7.54 14.46
CA PHE A 430 -16.60 -7.02 14.74
C PHE A 430 -17.31 -7.83 15.81
N VAL A 431 -18.28 -7.19 16.45
CA VAL A 431 -19.39 -7.80 17.19
C VAL A 431 -20.68 -7.28 16.60
N ALA A 432 -21.61 -8.16 16.24
CA ALA A 432 -22.91 -7.82 15.70
C ALA A 432 -24.01 -8.41 16.58
N VAL A 433 -25.07 -7.64 16.79
CA VAL A 433 -26.26 -8.02 17.56
C VAL A 433 -27.47 -7.76 16.68
N ASP A 434 -28.38 -8.73 16.58
CA ASP A 434 -29.65 -8.57 15.84
C ASP A 434 -30.83 -8.18 16.76
N GLY A 435 -32.02 -8.11 16.16
CA GLY A 435 -33.25 -7.69 16.84
C GLY A 435 -33.65 -8.60 18.01
N ASP A 436 -33.33 -9.89 17.92
CA ASP A 436 -33.64 -10.91 18.95
C ASP A 436 -32.58 -10.94 20.06
N GLY A 437 -31.45 -10.27 19.84
CA GLY A 437 -30.34 -10.19 20.79
C GLY A 437 -29.25 -11.23 20.55
N ASP A 438 -29.33 -12.00 19.47
CA ASP A 438 -28.31 -12.98 19.10
C ASP A 438 -27.02 -12.29 18.68
N VAL A 439 -25.90 -12.87 19.12
CA VAL A 439 -24.58 -12.27 18.97
C VAL A 439 -23.75 -13.03 17.93
N THR A 440 -23.41 -12.35 16.83
CA THR A 440 -22.43 -12.83 15.86
C THR A 440 -21.12 -12.06 16.02
N ARG A 441 -19.99 -12.76 16.24
CA ARG A 441 -18.70 -12.09 16.45
C ARG A 441 -17.55 -12.76 15.70
N CYS A 442 -16.55 -11.97 15.35
CA CYS A 442 -15.29 -12.47 14.81
C CYS A 442 -14.11 -11.78 15.46
N SER A 443 -13.27 -12.53 16.16
CA SER A 443 -12.03 -11.97 16.69
C SER A 443 -11.02 -11.68 15.59
N ALA A 444 -10.18 -10.64 15.76
CA ALA A 444 -9.08 -10.40 14.83
C ALA A 444 -8.14 -11.61 14.76
N LYS A 445 -7.93 -12.29 15.89
CA LYS A 445 -7.16 -13.55 15.97
C LYS A 445 -7.78 -14.65 15.09
N ARG A 446 -9.11 -14.86 15.18
CA ARG A 446 -9.85 -15.82 14.34
C ARG A 446 -9.66 -15.48 12.86
N PHE A 447 -9.90 -14.22 12.48
CA PHE A 447 -9.72 -13.77 11.09
C PHE A 447 -8.31 -14.06 10.56
N TYR A 448 -7.26 -13.66 11.27
CA TYR A 448 -5.88 -13.86 10.83
C TYR A 448 -5.47 -15.34 10.79
N HIS A 449 -5.98 -16.16 11.71
CA HIS A 449 -5.75 -17.59 11.73
C HIS A 449 -6.37 -18.26 10.49
N GLU A 450 -7.67 -18.07 10.27
CA GLU A 450 -8.42 -18.68 9.17
C GLU A 450 -7.97 -18.15 7.80
N ALA A 451 -7.59 -16.87 7.70
CA ALA A 451 -7.04 -16.31 6.47
C ALA A 451 -5.60 -16.78 6.17
N GLY A 452 -5.01 -17.61 7.06
CA GLY A 452 -3.71 -18.25 6.86
C GLY A 452 -2.50 -17.36 7.16
N TYR A 453 -2.68 -16.22 7.84
CA TYR A 453 -1.56 -15.34 8.20
C TYR A 453 -0.62 -16.01 9.20
N THR A 454 -1.15 -16.59 10.27
CA THR A 454 -0.34 -17.25 11.32
C THR A 454 0.48 -18.41 10.74
N ARG A 455 -0.15 -19.28 9.95
CA ARG A 455 0.54 -20.39 9.25
C ARG A 455 1.63 -19.87 8.33
N THR A 456 1.33 -18.86 7.51
CA THR A 456 2.32 -18.27 6.60
C THR A 456 3.50 -17.65 7.34
N GLN A 457 3.27 -16.92 8.44
CA GLN A 457 4.35 -16.32 9.21
C GLN A 457 5.26 -17.38 9.84
N ARG A 458 4.68 -18.47 10.38
CA ARG A 458 5.47 -19.62 10.86
C ARG A 458 6.32 -20.21 9.75
N THR A 459 5.73 -20.49 8.58
CA THR A 459 6.46 -21.02 7.42
C THR A 459 7.58 -20.09 6.95
N MET A 460 7.32 -18.78 6.85
CA MET A 460 8.34 -17.79 6.48
C MET A 460 9.50 -17.74 7.48
N ARG A 461 9.20 -17.90 8.78
CA ARG A 461 10.21 -17.99 9.83
C ARG A 461 11.08 -19.24 9.65
N THR A 462 10.46 -20.40 9.42
CA THR A 462 11.17 -21.65 9.15
C THR A 462 12.08 -21.54 7.92
N TRP A 463 11.62 -20.88 6.85
CA TRP A 463 12.47 -20.66 5.67
C TRP A 463 13.67 -19.77 5.97
N LEU A 464 13.49 -18.74 6.80
CA LEU A 464 14.60 -17.90 7.24
C LEU A 464 15.55 -18.64 8.20
N ASP A 465 15.02 -19.49 9.08
CA ASP A 465 15.82 -20.26 10.02
C ASP A 465 16.67 -21.34 9.32
N ARG A 466 16.28 -21.78 8.12
CA ARG A 466 17.04 -22.70 7.27
C ARG A 466 18.16 -22.02 6.46
N ASP A 467 18.19 -20.69 6.42
CA ASP A 467 19.25 -19.93 5.75
C ASP A 467 19.98 -19.05 6.79
N PRO A 468 20.97 -19.61 7.51
CA PRO A 468 21.66 -18.92 8.60
C PRO A 468 22.44 -17.69 8.13
N GLU A 469 22.94 -17.71 6.89
CA GLU A 469 23.64 -16.57 6.27
C GLU A 469 22.70 -15.37 6.14
N ILE A 470 21.56 -15.53 5.47
CA ILE A 470 20.57 -14.45 5.30
C ILE A 470 20.04 -14.00 6.66
N LYS A 471 19.78 -14.94 7.57
CA LYS A 471 19.32 -14.62 8.93
C LYS A 471 20.34 -13.79 9.70
N SER A 472 21.63 -14.12 9.59
CA SER A 472 22.73 -13.36 10.20
C SER A 472 22.81 -11.96 9.62
N TRP A 473 22.79 -11.83 8.29
CA TRP A 473 22.82 -10.53 7.60
C TRP A 473 21.65 -9.63 7.94
N LEU A 474 20.44 -10.18 8.06
CA LEU A 474 19.27 -9.40 8.47
C LEU A 474 19.36 -8.93 9.93
N ARG A 475 20.10 -9.63 10.80
CA ARG A 475 20.32 -9.23 12.19
C ARG A 475 21.43 -8.19 12.33
N SER A 476 22.48 -8.31 11.51
CA SER A 476 23.62 -7.38 11.49
C SER A 476 23.42 -6.17 10.58
N ALA A 477 22.26 -6.08 9.90
CA ALA A 477 21.93 -4.96 9.04
C ALA A 477 21.91 -3.64 9.84
N THR A 478 22.78 -2.72 9.43
CA THR A 478 22.77 -1.33 9.89
C THR A 478 21.50 -0.62 9.42
N SER A 479 21.14 0.49 10.07
CA SER A 479 19.88 1.19 9.82
C SER A 479 20.02 2.29 8.77
N ALA A 480 19.13 2.31 7.77
CA ALA A 480 18.96 3.43 6.83
C ALA A 480 18.25 4.65 7.44
N LYS A 481 18.03 4.67 8.75
CA LYS A 481 17.29 5.72 9.46
C LYS A 481 18.28 6.57 10.23
N THR A 482 18.90 7.49 9.53
CA THR A 482 19.93 8.37 10.06
C THR A 482 19.87 9.74 9.41
N ALA A 483 20.30 10.76 10.14
CA ALA A 483 20.50 12.11 9.64
C ALA A 483 21.94 12.33 9.15
N SER A 484 22.84 11.35 9.31
CA SER A 484 24.26 11.43 8.93
C SER A 484 24.54 10.72 7.61
N VAL A 485 25.20 11.42 6.68
CA VAL A 485 25.72 10.84 5.42
C VAL A 485 26.74 9.75 5.72
N HIS A 486 27.60 9.94 6.72
CA HIS A 486 28.61 8.95 7.11
C HIS A 486 27.95 7.61 7.50
N ARG A 487 27.02 7.63 8.47
CA ARG A 487 26.30 6.42 8.90
C ARG A 487 25.47 5.81 7.77
N PHE A 488 24.93 6.64 6.87
CA PHE A 488 24.22 6.15 5.70
C PHE A 488 25.15 5.43 4.71
N LYS A 489 26.39 5.92 4.52
CA LYS A 489 27.40 5.23 3.71
C LYS A 489 27.80 3.88 4.32
N GLU A 490 27.97 3.80 5.64
CA GLU A 490 28.18 2.52 6.33
C GLU A 490 27.01 1.55 6.08
N HIS A 491 25.79 2.07 6.07
CA HIS A 491 24.62 1.29 5.69
C HIS A 491 24.69 0.74 4.27
N LEU A 492 25.05 1.58 3.30
CA LEU A 492 25.21 1.16 1.91
C LEU A 492 26.31 0.10 1.74
N ARG A 493 27.47 0.28 2.39
CA ARG A 493 28.57 -0.70 2.35
C ARG A 493 28.20 -2.04 2.95
N CYS A 494 27.32 -2.05 3.96
CA CYS A 494 26.77 -3.28 4.52
C CYS A 494 25.70 -3.92 3.62
N LEU A 495 24.88 -3.11 2.95
CA LEU A 495 23.75 -3.55 2.14
C LEU A 495 24.14 -4.04 0.74
N LEU A 496 24.85 -3.20 -0.03
CA LEU A 496 25.07 -3.38 -1.48
C LEU A 496 25.71 -4.73 -1.84
N PRO A 497 26.74 -5.23 -1.12
CA PRO A 497 27.31 -6.55 -1.41
C PRO A 497 26.32 -7.71 -1.27
N ARG A 498 25.21 -7.52 -0.56
CA ARG A 498 24.24 -8.58 -0.20
C ARG A 498 22.92 -8.44 -0.95
N VAL A 499 22.72 -7.36 -1.70
CA VAL A 499 21.42 -7.01 -2.33
C VAL A 499 20.91 -8.14 -3.20
N ASP A 500 21.73 -8.71 -4.06
CA ASP A 500 21.31 -9.72 -5.03
C ASP A 500 20.89 -11.03 -4.36
N ARG A 501 21.65 -11.49 -3.36
CA ARG A 501 21.31 -12.66 -2.55
C ARG A 501 20.05 -12.44 -1.71
N LEU A 502 19.92 -11.27 -1.07
CA LEU A 502 18.75 -10.93 -0.25
C LEU A 502 17.48 -10.78 -1.09
N LEU A 503 17.56 -10.12 -2.25
CA LEU A 503 16.45 -10.03 -3.19
C LEU A 503 16.13 -11.40 -3.77
N GLY A 504 17.12 -12.17 -4.21
CA GLY A 504 16.97 -13.52 -4.76
C GLY A 504 16.18 -14.44 -3.84
N PHE A 505 16.55 -14.51 -2.55
CA PHE A 505 15.82 -15.30 -1.56
C PHE A 505 14.35 -14.85 -1.42
N HIS A 506 14.09 -13.55 -1.29
CA HIS A 506 12.72 -13.03 -1.13
C HIS A 506 11.90 -13.00 -2.44
N HIS A 507 12.57 -13.18 -3.58
CA HIS A 507 12.01 -13.36 -4.91
C HIS A 507 11.81 -14.83 -5.27
N ASP A 508 12.06 -15.78 -4.37
CA ASP A 508 11.60 -17.14 -4.57
C ASP A 508 10.05 -17.17 -4.66
N LYS A 509 9.55 -17.93 -5.64
CA LYS A 509 8.13 -18.11 -5.94
C LYS A 509 7.32 -18.49 -4.71
N LYS A 510 7.90 -19.25 -3.77
CA LYS A 510 7.25 -19.67 -2.51
C LYS A 510 6.76 -18.48 -1.68
N PHE A 511 7.49 -17.37 -1.65
CA PHE A 511 7.08 -16.16 -0.92
C PHE A 511 5.88 -15.46 -1.59
N ARG A 512 5.86 -15.42 -2.92
CA ARG A 512 4.75 -14.85 -3.70
C ARG A 512 3.51 -15.73 -3.61
N ASP A 513 3.68 -17.04 -3.64
CA ASP A 513 2.61 -18.03 -3.50
C ASP A 513 1.92 -17.92 -2.14
N LYS A 514 2.67 -17.88 -1.03
CA LYS A 514 2.07 -17.69 0.29
C LYS A 514 1.33 -16.36 0.41
N ARG A 515 1.86 -15.30 -0.21
CA ARG A 515 1.20 -13.99 -0.21
C ARG A 515 -0.11 -14.01 -1.00
N PHE A 516 -0.13 -14.61 -2.19
CA PHE A 516 -1.37 -14.78 -2.96
C PHE A 516 -2.36 -15.70 -2.23
N THR A 517 -1.88 -16.78 -1.63
CA THR A 517 -2.69 -17.67 -0.78
C THR A 517 -3.35 -16.93 0.37
N ARG A 518 -2.62 -16.04 1.08
CA ARG A 518 -3.20 -15.17 2.11
C ARG A 518 -4.27 -14.22 1.57
N TYR A 519 -4.07 -13.68 0.36
CA TYR A 519 -5.07 -12.84 -0.30
C TYR A 519 -6.36 -13.64 -0.57
N CYS A 520 -6.25 -14.83 -1.16
CA CYS A 520 -7.39 -15.72 -1.39
C CYS A 520 -8.06 -16.16 -0.08
N GLY A 521 -7.26 -16.53 0.93
CA GLY A 521 -7.73 -16.88 2.27
C GLY A 521 -8.52 -15.75 2.93
N SER A 522 -7.98 -14.53 2.92
CA SER A 522 -8.64 -13.33 3.43
C SER A 522 -10.00 -13.09 2.74
N ARG A 523 -10.08 -13.24 1.41
CA ARG A 523 -11.35 -13.10 0.67
C ARG A 523 -12.37 -14.18 1.03
N ARG A 524 -11.95 -15.44 1.16
CA ARG A 524 -12.83 -16.54 1.58
C ARG A 524 -13.39 -16.31 2.98
N VAL A 525 -12.54 -15.91 3.93
CA VAL A 525 -12.96 -15.58 5.30
C VAL A 525 -13.94 -14.42 5.27
N MET A 526 -13.67 -13.33 4.53
CA MET A 526 -14.61 -12.21 4.40
C MET A 526 -15.97 -12.63 3.86
N GLN A 527 -16.01 -13.46 2.82
CA GLN A 527 -17.25 -13.96 2.25
C GLN A 527 -18.03 -14.80 3.27
N ARG A 528 -17.34 -15.68 4.00
CA ARG A 528 -17.97 -16.49 5.05
C ARG A 528 -18.50 -15.63 6.18
N LEU A 529 -17.74 -14.64 6.66
CA LEU A 529 -18.18 -13.70 7.68
C LEU A 529 -19.40 -12.88 7.24
N CYS A 530 -19.47 -12.47 5.97
CA CYS A 530 -20.67 -11.80 5.45
C CYS A 530 -21.89 -12.74 5.46
N LYS A 531 -21.71 -14.03 5.14
CA LYS A 531 -22.79 -15.02 5.25
C LYS A 531 -23.21 -15.23 6.72
N GLU A 532 -22.26 -15.35 7.64
CA GLU A 532 -22.53 -15.43 9.09
C GLU A 532 -23.36 -14.22 9.58
N ILE A 533 -23.02 -13.00 9.12
CA ILE A 533 -23.75 -11.77 9.49
C ILE A 533 -25.15 -11.73 8.87
N MET A 534 -25.30 -12.10 7.60
CA MET A 534 -26.60 -12.08 6.91
C MET A 534 -27.54 -13.18 7.42
N GLY A 535 -27.00 -14.30 7.92
CA GLY A 535 -27.79 -15.42 8.40
C GLY A 535 -28.21 -16.35 7.27
N THR A 536 -29.50 -16.68 7.20
CA THR A 536 -30.05 -17.63 6.23
C THR A 536 -29.98 -17.04 4.83
N SER A 537 -29.62 -17.88 3.85
CA SER A 537 -29.50 -17.46 2.46
C SER A 537 -30.83 -16.90 1.94
N GLY A 538 -30.81 -15.70 1.35
CA GLY A 538 -31.98 -15.04 0.76
C GLY A 538 -32.61 -13.93 1.61
N GLN A 539 -32.23 -13.79 2.89
CA GLN A 539 -32.75 -12.73 3.76
C GLN A 539 -32.27 -11.33 3.32
N LYS A 540 -33.21 -10.39 3.18
CA LYS A 540 -32.94 -8.97 3.06
C LYS A 540 -32.42 -8.44 4.39
N THR A 541 -31.09 -8.29 4.48
CA THR A 541 -30.42 -7.83 5.69
C THR A 541 -30.13 -6.33 5.65
N LEU A 542 -30.39 -5.65 6.77
CA LEU A 542 -30.00 -4.26 7.01
C LEU A 542 -28.97 -4.18 8.16
N VAL A 543 -27.84 -3.52 7.93
CA VAL A 543 -26.75 -3.41 8.93
C VAL A 543 -26.48 -1.95 9.28
N GLY A 544 -26.67 -1.61 10.54
CA GLY A 544 -26.14 -0.39 11.17
C GLY A 544 -24.70 -0.63 11.60
N PHE A 545 -23.74 -0.05 10.88
CA PHE A 545 -22.31 -0.26 11.03
C PHE A 545 -21.70 0.92 11.80
N GLY A 546 -21.12 0.66 12.97
CA GLY A 546 -20.43 1.69 13.76
C GLY A 546 -19.35 2.42 12.95
N ASP A 547 -19.30 3.74 13.05
CA ASP A 547 -18.40 4.61 12.29
C ASP A 547 -16.96 4.68 12.82
N TRP A 548 -16.50 3.59 13.43
CA TRP A 548 -15.18 3.45 14.02
C TRP A 548 -14.04 4.02 13.16
N SER A 549 -13.22 4.85 13.80
CA SER A 549 -12.00 5.41 13.24
C SER A 549 -10.78 4.91 14.03
N ASN A 550 -9.73 4.48 13.32
CA ASN A 550 -8.50 4.04 13.97
C ASN A 550 -7.73 5.26 14.49
N GLN A 551 -7.92 5.60 15.77
CA GLN A 551 -7.22 6.73 16.40
C GLN A 551 -5.78 6.42 16.84
N ASP A 552 -5.31 5.17 16.73
CA ASP A 552 -3.92 4.80 17.03
C ASP A 552 -2.97 5.07 15.85
N CYS A 553 -2.95 6.32 15.38
CA CYS A 553 -2.00 6.78 14.35
C CYS A 553 -0.54 6.69 14.82
N GLY A 554 -0.31 6.67 16.14
CA GLY A 554 1.02 6.57 16.75
C GLY A 554 1.61 5.15 16.80
N GLY A 555 0.81 4.10 16.52
CA GLY A 555 1.23 2.71 16.66
C GLY A 555 1.62 2.35 18.09
N LEU A 556 0.97 2.99 19.08
CA LEU A 556 1.19 2.79 20.50
C LEU A 556 0.78 1.38 20.92
N ILE A 557 -0.26 0.82 20.30
CA ILE A 557 -0.74 -0.52 20.57
C ILE A 557 0.03 -1.50 19.68
N LYS A 558 1.04 -2.16 20.26
CA LYS A 558 1.84 -3.20 19.58
C LYS A 558 1.15 -4.57 19.67
N LYS A 559 1.48 -5.47 18.72
CA LYS A 559 1.06 -6.90 18.68
C LYS A 559 -0.45 -7.18 18.62
N SER A 560 -1.30 -6.16 18.50
CA SER A 560 -2.73 -6.30 18.21
C SER A 560 -3.04 -5.62 16.86
N PRO A 561 -2.82 -6.28 15.71
CA PRO A 561 -3.14 -5.68 14.42
C PRO A 561 -4.65 -5.48 14.28
N SER A 562 -5.07 -4.28 13.85
CA SER A 562 -6.49 -4.01 13.56
C SER A 562 -6.95 -4.87 12.39
N GLY A 563 -8.13 -5.47 12.54
CA GLY A 563 -8.76 -6.22 11.47
C GLY A 563 -9.13 -5.33 10.28
N PRO A 564 -9.35 -5.91 9.09
CA PRO A 564 -9.75 -5.19 7.88
C PRO A 564 -11.22 -4.67 7.91
N VAL A 565 -11.55 -3.79 8.86
CA VAL A 565 -12.90 -3.21 9.07
C VAL A 565 -13.49 -2.59 7.80
N LEU A 566 -12.72 -1.73 7.12
CA LEU A 566 -13.16 -1.12 5.86
C LEU A 566 -13.35 -2.16 4.75
N GLY A 567 -12.58 -3.24 4.77
CA GLY A 567 -12.72 -4.36 3.84
C GLY A 567 -14.02 -5.12 4.08
N LEU A 568 -14.35 -5.38 5.35
CA LEU A 568 -15.62 -6.01 5.75
C LEU A 568 -16.81 -5.16 5.33
N ARG A 569 -16.81 -3.86 5.63
CA ARG A 569 -17.87 -2.93 5.22
C ARG A 569 -18.10 -2.95 3.71
N ARG A 570 -17.03 -2.81 2.92
CA ARG A 570 -17.10 -2.85 1.45
C ARG A 570 -17.61 -4.18 0.90
N GLU A 571 -17.30 -5.29 1.56
CA GLU A 571 -17.78 -6.61 1.17
C GLU A 571 -19.26 -6.82 1.56
N LEU A 572 -19.70 -6.31 2.70
CA LEU A 572 -21.12 -6.32 3.11
C LEU A 572 -21.98 -5.47 2.18
N SER A 573 -21.53 -4.25 1.84
CA SER A 573 -22.28 -3.35 0.93
C SER A 573 -22.48 -3.89 -0.48
N LYS A 574 -21.81 -4.99 -0.87
CA LYS A 574 -22.06 -5.68 -2.14
C LYS A 574 -23.21 -6.69 -2.06
N ARG A 575 -23.67 -7.03 -0.85
CA ARG A 575 -24.60 -8.13 -0.59
C ARG A 575 -25.84 -7.70 0.19
N CYS A 576 -25.73 -6.65 1.01
CA CYS A 576 -26.81 -6.14 1.86
C CYS A 576 -26.76 -4.62 1.99
N THR A 577 -27.83 -4.04 2.54
CA THR A 577 -27.89 -2.59 2.84
C THR A 577 -27.07 -2.31 4.09
N VAL A 578 -26.14 -1.35 4.01
CA VAL A 578 -25.28 -0.94 5.13
C VAL A 578 -25.38 0.58 5.30
N ARG A 579 -25.57 1.04 6.54
CA ARG A 579 -25.50 2.45 6.92
C ARG A 579 -24.56 2.65 8.10
N LEU A 580 -23.88 3.80 8.13
CA LEU A 580 -22.98 4.18 9.21
C LEU A 580 -23.77 4.75 10.38
N VAL A 581 -23.32 4.43 11.60
CA VAL A 581 -23.93 4.89 12.85
C VAL A 581 -22.86 5.57 13.70
N ASP A 582 -23.11 6.78 14.16
CA ASP A 582 -22.18 7.50 15.04
C ASP A 582 -22.06 6.78 16.40
N GLU A 583 -20.83 6.48 16.83
CA GLU A 583 -20.54 5.70 18.05
C GLU A 583 -20.52 6.51 19.36
N PHE A 584 -21.00 7.76 19.38
CA PHE A 584 -20.94 8.59 20.58
C PHE A 584 -21.59 7.89 21.79
N ARG A 585 -20.77 7.65 22.83
CA ARG A 585 -21.11 6.98 24.10
C ARG A 585 -21.68 5.55 23.99
N THR A 586 -21.67 4.91 22.81
CA THR A 586 -22.21 3.54 22.64
C THR A 586 -21.52 2.49 23.51
N SER A 587 -20.22 2.65 23.77
CA SER A 587 -19.44 1.78 24.67
C SER A 587 -19.39 2.24 26.13
N LYS A 588 -20.01 3.38 26.47
CA LYS A 588 -20.00 3.96 27.82
C LYS A 588 -21.33 3.76 28.56
N LEU A 589 -22.45 3.78 27.84
CA LEU A 589 -23.78 3.64 28.45
C LEU A 589 -24.25 2.19 28.44
N CYS A 590 -25.00 1.81 29.47
CA CYS A 590 -25.58 0.49 29.63
C CYS A 590 -26.64 0.23 28.56
N ARG A 591 -26.60 -0.93 27.90
CA ARG A 591 -27.58 -1.31 26.87
C ARG A 591 -29.01 -1.47 27.38
N TRP A 592 -29.26 -1.47 28.69
CA TRP A 592 -30.61 -1.62 29.25
C TRP A 592 -31.14 -0.30 29.79
N CYS A 593 -30.43 0.34 30.72
CA CYS A 593 -30.88 1.57 31.38
C CYS A 593 -30.30 2.87 30.80
N HIS A 594 -29.35 2.79 29.86
CA HIS A 594 -28.61 3.93 29.31
C HIS A 594 -27.82 4.78 30.32
N GLU A 595 -27.64 4.28 31.55
CA GLU A 595 -26.76 4.89 32.55
C GLU A 595 -25.29 4.60 32.30
N CYS A 596 -24.42 5.45 32.84
CA CYS A 596 -22.96 5.29 32.74
C CYS A 596 -22.48 3.97 33.35
N THR A 597 -21.68 3.24 32.59
CA THR A 597 -21.01 2.02 33.05
C THR A 597 -19.56 2.31 33.45
N ARG A 598 -19.02 1.47 34.34
CA ARG A 598 -17.61 1.51 34.75
C ARG A 598 -16.88 0.23 34.34
N ASN A 599 -15.59 0.34 34.07
CA ASN A 599 -14.76 -0.85 33.83
C ASN A 599 -14.70 -1.68 35.11
N MET A 600 -14.87 -2.99 34.98
CA MET A 600 -14.64 -3.91 36.08
C MET A 600 -13.15 -3.84 36.50
N ARG A 601 -12.87 -3.98 37.79
CA ARG A 601 -11.50 -3.98 38.33
C ARG A 601 -11.16 -5.37 38.83
N ARG A 602 -10.01 -5.91 38.41
CA ARG A 602 -9.46 -7.17 38.91
C ARG A 602 -8.34 -6.85 39.91
N LYS A 603 -8.35 -7.55 41.05
CA LYS A 603 -7.26 -7.56 42.03
C LYS A 603 -6.15 -8.50 41.55
N LEU A 604 -4.93 -8.00 41.43
CA LEU A 604 -3.73 -8.77 41.07
C LEU A 604 -2.69 -8.60 42.17
N SER A 605 -1.95 -9.66 42.48
CA SER A 605 -0.75 -9.54 43.32
C SER A 605 0.23 -8.58 42.64
N ALA A 606 0.84 -7.67 43.38
CA ALA A 606 1.87 -6.82 42.81
C ALA A 606 3.03 -7.67 42.27
N PRO A 607 3.66 -7.29 41.15
CA PRO A 607 4.85 -7.97 40.69
C PRO A 607 5.96 -7.86 41.75
N THR A 608 6.44 -8.99 42.26
CA THR A 608 7.60 -9.05 43.16
C THR A 608 8.89 -8.86 42.36
N THR A 609 9.67 -7.86 42.72
CA THR A 609 11.08 -7.74 42.33
C THR A 609 11.86 -8.89 42.99
N PRO A 610 12.83 -9.55 42.31
CA PRO A 610 13.64 -10.57 42.97
C PRO A 610 14.40 -9.95 44.16
N GLY A 611 14.06 -10.35 45.39
CA GLY A 611 14.69 -9.85 46.63
C GLY A 611 13.81 -9.00 47.55
N GLU A 612 12.58 -8.67 47.16
CA GLU A 612 11.62 -7.96 48.04
C GLU A 612 10.49 -8.88 48.54
N ALA A 613 10.05 -8.67 49.78
CA ALA A 613 8.90 -9.37 50.35
C ALA A 613 7.62 -9.13 49.53
N PRO A 614 6.67 -10.08 49.45
CA PRO A 614 5.47 -9.96 48.63
C PRO A 614 4.59 -8.78 49.09
N GLY A 615 4.74 -7.63 48.44
CA GLY A 615 4.07 -6.38 48.80
C GLY A 615 2.78 -6.14 48.01
N GLY A 616 1.62 -6.38 48.63
CA GLY A 616 0.35 -5.75 48.27
C GLY A 616 -0.36 -6.19 46.98
N PHE A 617 -1.56 -5.65 46.77
CA PHE A 617 -2.41 -5.91 45.62
C PHE A 617 -2.57 -4.66 44.76
N THR A 618 -2.55 -4.81 43.44
CA THR A 618 -2.88 -3.76 42.49
C THR A 618 -4.24 -4.01 41.85
N HIS A 619 -5.02 -2.95 41.63
CA HIS A 619 -6.30 -3.02 40.91
C HIS A 619 -6.09 -2.64 39.44
N THR A 620 -6.27 -3.60 38.54
CA THR A 620 -6.18 -3.36 37.09
C THR A 620 -7.57 -3.35 36.47
N GLN A 621 -7.82 -2.39 35.57
CA GLN A 621 -9.08 -2.32 34.83
C GLN A 621 -9.17 -3.45 33.79
N VAL A 622 -10.30 -4.15 33.76
CA VAL A 622 -10.64 -5.12 32.74
C VAL A 622 -11.45 -4.41 31.65
N HIS A 623 -10.76 -3.85 30.66
CA HIS A 623 -11.40 -3.02 29.62
C HIS A 623 -12.48 -3.73 28.80
N ALA A 624 -12.50 -5.06 28.76
CA ALA A 624 -13.50 -5.84 28.03
C ALA A 624 -14.82 -6.02 28.79
N VAL A 625 -14.84 -5.74 30.10
CA VAL A 625 -15.99 -5.99 30.97
C VAL A 625 -16.46 -4.68 31.60
N LEU A 626 -17.71 -4.34 31.36
CA LEU A 626 -18.40 -3.21 31.94
C LEU A 626 -19.27 -3.69 33.11
N HIS A 627 -19.44 -2.82 34.10
CA HIS A 627 -20.36 -3.01 35.20
C HIS A 627 -21.32 -1.82 35.26
N CYS A 628 -22.61 -2.11 35.30
CA CYS A 628 -23.67 -1.13 35.50
C CYS A 628 -24.04 -1.10 36.99
N GLY A 629 -23.94 0.06 37.63
CA GLY A 629 -24.23 0.22 39.07
C GLY A 629 -25.70 0.52 39.38
N THR A 630 -26.56 0.63 38.38
CA THR A 630 -27.96 1.02 38.58
C THR A 630 -28.78 -0.13 39.17
N ASN A 631 -29.61 0.15 40.17
CA ASN A 631 -30.47 -0.83 40.84
C ASN A 631 -31.39 -1.57 39.85
N GLY A 632 -31.93 -0.86 38.86
CA GLY A 632 -32.78 -1.45 37.80
C GLY A 632 -32.07 -2.48 36.91
N CYS A 633 -30.73 -2.49 36.87
CA CYS A 633 -29.95 -3.51 36.16
C CYS A 633 -29.27 -4.50 37.11
N ARG A 634 -29.65 -4.52 38.40
CA ARG A 634 -29.17 -5.46 39.43
C ARG A 634 -27.64 -5.61 39.49
N GLY A 635 -26.88 -4.53 39.25
CA GLY A 635 -25.41 -4.60 39.30
C GLY A 635 -24.76 -5.41 38.18
N THR A 636 -25.46 -5.65 37.06
CA THR A 636 -25.02 -6.61 36.03
C THR A 636 -23.69 -6.22 35.39
N THR A 637 -22.86 -7.22 35.13
CA THR A 637 -21.65 -7.12 34.32
C THR A 637 -21.90 -7.57 32.90
N MET A 638 -21.35 -6.87 31.92
CA MET A 638 -21.56 -7.16 30.50
C MET A 638 -20.28 -7.00 29.69
N ASN A 639 -20.23 -7.70 28.56
CA ASN A 639 -19.15 -7.51 27.59
C ASN A 639 -19.29 -6.13 26.93
N ARG A 640 -18.20 -5.36 26.90
CA ARG A 640 -18.16 -4.00 26.35
C ARG A 640 -18.59 -3.94 24.88
N ASP A 641 -18.11 -4.86 24.06
CA ASP A 641 -18.31 -4.84 22.61
C ASP A 641 -19.74 -5.30 22.26
N VAL A 642 -20.30 -6.24 23.04
CA VAL A 642 -21.74 -6.61 22.91
C VAL A 642 -22.63 -5.44 23.34
N ASN A 643 -22.28 -4.73 24.40
CA ASN A 643 -22.97 -3.51 24.82
C ASN A 643 -22.92 -2.43 23.73
N GLY A 644 -21.73 -2.19 23.16
CA GLY A 644 -21.52 -1.27 22.04
C GLY A 644 -22.40 -1.61 20.84
N ALA A 645 -22.34 -2.85 20.35
CA ALA A 645 -23.15 -3.33 19.22
C ALA A 645 -24.66 -3.22 19.47
N SER A 646 -25.11 -3.52 20.68
CA SER A 646 -26.52 -3.39 21.07
C SER A 646 -26.98 -1.93 21.07
N ASN A 647 -26.13 -1.02 21.57
CA ASN A 647 -26.42 0.41 21.56
C ASN A 647 -26.38 0.99 20.14
N ILE A 648 -25.51 0.47 19.26
CA ILE A 648 -25.50 0.81 17.84
C ILE A 648 -26.84 0.40 17.19
N LEU A 649 -27.31 -0.83 17.41
CA LEU A 649 -28.61 -1.29 16.90
C LEU A 649 -29.74 -0.36 17.38
N LYS A 650 -29.77 -0.04 18.68
CA LYS A 650 -30.77 0.87 19.26
C LYS A 650 -30.72 2.26 18.63
N CYS A 651 -29.53 2.86 18.53
CA CYS A 651 -29.36 4.17 17.88
C CYS A 651 -29.85 4.12 16.44
N PHE A 652 -29.50 3.06 15.71
CA PHE A 652 -29.85 2.90 14.31
C PHE A 652 -31.37 2.78 14.10
N LEU A 653 -32.04 1.92 14.87
CA LEU A 653 -33.50 1.79 14.84
C LEU A 653 -34.21 3.09 15.25
N SER A 654 -33.68 3.80 16.24
CA SER A 654 -34.22 5.11 16.66
C SER A 654 -34.14 6.12 15.52
N VAL A 655 -32.98 6.24 14.86
CA VAL A 655 -32.80 7.16 13.74
C VAL A 655 -33.76 6.85 12.59
N ILE A 656 -33.99 5.57 12.27
CA ILE A 656 -34.93 5.18 11.22
C ILE A 656 -36.38 5.54 11.61
N ARG A 657 -36.77 5.34 12.88
CA ARG A 657 -38.15 5.55 13.34
C ARG A 657 -38.51 7.01 13.62
N THR A 658 -37.60 7.77 14.24
CA THR A 658 -37.87 9.10 14.79
C THR A 658 -37.01 10.20 14.16
N GLY A 659 -36.07 9.85 13.28
CA GLY A 659 -35.09 10.79 12.73
C GLY A 659 -33.99 11.20 13.70
N GLY A 660 -34.05 10.74 14.96
CA GLY A 660 -33.14 11.15 16.04
C GLY A 660 -32.55 9.97 16.81
N ARG A 661 -31.40 10.20 17.45
CA ARG A 661 -30.78 9.25 18.39
C ARG A 661 -31.39 9.42 19.79
N PRO A 662 -31.37 8.39 20.66
CA PRO A 662 -31.80 8.57 22.04
C PRO A 662 -30.90 9.59 22.78
N ALA A 663 -31.48 10.36 23.72
CA ALA A 663 -30.84 11.53 24.34
C ALA A 663 -29.42 11.26 24.88
N GLY A 664 -29.20 10.15 25.59
CA GLY A 664 -27.88 9.80 26.14
C GLY A 664 -26.78 9.58 25.10
N PHE A 665 -27.16 9.36 23.83
CA PHE A 665 -26.25 9.11 22.71
C PHE A 665 -26.10 10.33 21.77
N GLN A 666 -26.69 11.48 22.09
CA GLN A 666 -26.51 12.73 21.35
C GLN A 666 -25.26 13.48 21.86
N ARG A 667 -24.59 14.24 20.99
CA ARG A 667 -23.33 14.96 21.30
C ARG A 667 -23.55 16.26 22.04
#